data_AF-A0A2M3Z3T9-F1
#
_entry.id   AF-A0A2M3Z3T9-F1
#
_cell.length_a   1.000
_cell.length_b   1.000
_cell.length_c   1.000
_cell.angle_alpha   90.00
_cell.angle_beta   90.00
_cell.angle_gamma   90.00
#
_symmetry.space_group_name_H-M   'P 1'
#
loop_
_entity.id
_entity.type
_entity.pdbx_description
1 polymer ?
#
loop_
_entity_poly.entity_id
_entity_poly.type
_entity_poly.pdbx_seq_one_letter_code
_entity_poly.pdbx_strand_id
1 'polypeptide(L)'
;DQFYASEEIAWLHNGSNKENPEITQEELNVWLDVGPAKRTIDDETRFCHPTVLQQIIEGKSVLHQFGWKDLDNARCRSDPFELIKNNIFMNRGAVKLANLDSLCGWTITQPLDKDGQVLVKDDVVFYFADVCAGPGGFSEYMLWRKGWRAKGFGFTLRGPNDFKLGAFIAGTPETFDTYYGPHEDGNIYDPDNIDGFSKYVLSQTDNAGVHLMLADGGISVENEENIQEILTKQLFLCQVIVALDIVRPNGSLVLKVFDLFTPFSVGLVYLLYRCFAKLSICKPNSSRPANSERYIVCKWKKSNVGSVVKHLKDVNRRLFEKAEPETDILELVADSVIREDLEFFEYVRNSNDKIGKNQVSALQKIAAFCRNRELIESRQREVKKRCLELWCLPDASRAIPKRKVDPEQYIEQFYEIWRALAKSVGLPERDLVVPDLRVSFPSAHDWYFVPIGNADSQGKNLRCMLLGKGGKEVYKFDAERRGWTLVKDIAIELPPKTIVYGEIVKELQGEGKSQIVINTLHLIDGLVLGGEDIRCLPLAKRNARCHLFAKALNKPIMNTAGTSDAISTATSANIGASVQIRAKQLYSLFDMETFFGSLKSCELKTGNSRLGYRVANIINPDRLYVPYGLLFLREVKPDYMKTLSKKQNKFYYFHTKTKESRFPEQFNNQEKETLATFDEALHTRLFWEWTLVHQVQAEVEEKRADQVYRVDFINYLKTNYTY
;
A
#
# COMPACT_ATOMS: atom_id res chain seq x y z
N ASP A 1 -20.49 -14.01 35.15
CA ASP A 1 -19.29 -14.15 34.30
C ASP A 1 -19.53 -13.98 32.79
N GLN A 2 -20.54 -13.22 32.34
CA GLN A 2 -20.65 -12.88 30.92
C GLN A 2 -19.57 -11.85 30.53
N PHE A 3 -18.68 -12.29 29.67
CA PHE A 3 -17.49 -11.58 29.21
C PHE A 3 -17.87 -10.52 28.15
N TYR A 4 -17.56 -9.25 28.40
CA TYR A 4 -17.93 -8.12 27.53
C TYR A 4 -17.10 -8.01 26.24
N ALA A 5 -15.98 -8.74 26.11
CA ALA A 5 -15.06 -8.60 24.98
C ALA A 5 -15.26 -9.66 23.87
N SER A 6 -16.20 -10.61 24.02
CA SER A 6 -16.54 -11.54 22.94
C SER A 6 -17.48 -10.85 21.98
N GLU A 7 -16.98 -10.55 20.78
CA GLU A 7 -17.75 -9.96 19.70
C GLU A 7 -18.11 -11.05 18.70
N GLU A 8 -19.38 -11.15 18.33
CA GLU A 8 -19.84 -12.05 17.28
C GLU A 8 -20.12 -11.24 16.00
N ILE A 9 -19.68 -11.79 14.87
CA ILE A 9 -19.95 -11.23 13.55
C ILE A 9 -20.97 -12.10 12.81
N ALA A 10 -22.10 -11.52 12.45
CA ALA A 10 -23.14 -12.19 11.66
C ALA A 10 -22.92 -11.85 10.18
N TRP A 11 -22.69 -12.88 9.37
CA TRP A 11 -22.51 -12.71 7.92
C TRP A 11 -23.81 -13.02 7.21
N LEU A 12 -24.25 -12.10 6.35
CA LEU A 12 -25.24 -12.35 5.31
C LEU A 12 -24.52 -12.88 4.06
N HIS A 13 -25.00 -14.01 3.54
CA HIS A 13 -24.41 -14.68 2.40
C HIS A 13 -25.26 -14.44 1.17
N ASN A 14 -24.67 -13.86 0.12
CA ASN A 14 -25.36 -13.78 -1.15
C ASN A 14 -25.22 -15.16 -1.84
N GLY A 15 -26.19 -16.03 -1.57
CA GLY A 15 -26.13 -17.46 -1.87
C GLY A 15 -25.77 -17.80 -3.32
N SER A 16 -24.84 -18.74 -3.49
CA SER A 16 -24.41 -19.29 -4.78
C SER A 16 -25.33 -20.38 -5.35
N ASN A 17 -26.47 -20.66 -4.71
CA ASN A 17 -27.42 -21.70 -5.15
C ASN A 17 -28.63 -21.17 -5.94
N LYS A 18 -28.78 -19.85 -6.04
CA LYS A 18 -29.61 -19.22 -7.05
C LYS A 18 -28.66 -18.41 -7.92
N GLU A 19 -28.60 -18.69 -9.21
CA GLU A 19 -28.09 -17.72 -10.18
C GLU A 19 -29.00 -16.50 -10.07
N ASN A 20 -28.71 -15.60 -9.11
CA ASN A 20 -29.43 -14.35 -9.01
C ASN A 20 -29.04 -13.56 -10.26
N PRO A 21 -30.00 -13.28 -11.17
CA PRO A 21 -29.70 -12.59 -12.41
C PRO A 21 -29.00 -11.27 -12.12
N GLU A 22 -28.13 -10.87 -13.04
CA GLU A 22 -27.52 -9.54 -12.99
C GLU A 22 -28.62 -8.48 -12.98
N ILE A 23 -28.48 -7.48 -12.12
CA ILE A 23 -29.46 -6.40 -12.05
C ILE A 23 -29.28 -5.54 -13.30
N THR A 24 -30.34 -5.44 -14.09
CA THR A 24 -30.36 -4.66 -15.33
C THR A 24 -30.47 -3.16 -15.04
N GLN A 25 -30.08 -2.35 -16.02
CA GLN A 25 -30.21 -0.89 -15.91
C GLN A 25 -31.68 -0.47 -15.84
N GLU A 26 -32.54 -1.18 -16.58
CA GLU A 26 -33.99 -0.96 -16.60
C GLU A 26 -34.61 -1.20 -15.22
N GLU A 27 -34.28 -2.31 -14.55
CA GLU A 27 -34.74 -2.59 -13.18
C GLU A 27 -34.31 -1.48 -12.20
N LEU A 28 -33.03 -1.10 -12.22
CA LEU A 28 -32.50 -0.04 -11.34
C LEU A 28 -33.23 1.30 -11.54
N ASN A 29 -33.57 1.63 -12.79
CA ASN A 29 -34.27 2.87 -13.09
C ASN A 29 -35.74 2.83 -12.62
N VAL A 30 -36.40 1.67 -12.69
CA VAL A 30 -37.77 1.48 -12.20
C VAL A 30 -37.86 1.54 -10.68
N TRP A 31 -36.80 1.10 -9.98
CA TRP A 31 -36.76 1.09 -8.53
C TRP A 31 -36.55 2.46 -7.87
N LEU A 32 -36.09 3.45 -8.64
CA LEU A 32 -35.75 4.77 -8.12
C LEU A 32 -37.01 5.56 -7.79
N ASP A 33 -37.15 5.99 -6.53
CA ASP A 33 -38.24 6.87 -6.09
C ASP A 33 -37.72 8.28 -5.79
N VAL A 34 -38.40 9.29 -6.35
CA VAL A 34 -38.06 10.70 -6.20
C VAL A 34 -39.27 11.42 -5.64
N GLY A 35 -39.05 12.17 -4.56
CA GLY A 35 -40.11 12.89 -3.87
C GLY A 35 -39.61 14.16 -3.20
N PRO A 36 -40.45 14.83 -2.39
CA PRO A 36 -40.03 16.01 -1.64
C PRO A 36 -38.96 15.64 -0.61
N ALA A 37 -37.97 16.52 -0.42
CA ALA A 37 -36.89 16.30 0.52
C ALA A 37 -37.41 16.11 1.96
N LYS A 38 -37.11 14.96 2.56
CA LYS A 38 -37.49 14.61 3.93
C LYS A 38 -36.36 14.91 4.91
N ARG A 39 -36.66 15.64 5.99
CA ARG A 39 -35.70 15.98 7.08
C ARG A 39 -36.11 15.46 8.45
N THR A 40 -36.92 14.41 8.48
CA THR A 40 -37.42 13.78 9.69
C THR A 40 -37.07 12.30 9.67
N ILE A 41 -36.87 11.70 10.85
CA ILE A 41 -36.47 10.28 10.99
C ILE A 41 -37.45 9.48 11.84
N ASP A 42 -38.37 10.14 12.56
CA ASP A 42 -39.25 9.57 13.59
C ASP A 42 -40.25 8.53 13.05
N ASP A 43 -40.56 8.57 11.77
CA ASP A 43 -41.45 7.64 11.08
C ASP A 43 -40.72 6.56 10.25
N GLU A 44 -39.37 6.55 10.22
CA GLU A 44 -38.56 5.56 9.47
C GLU A 44 -38.50 4.19 10.18
N THR A 45 -39.64 3.53 10.24
CA THR A 45 -39.87 2.28 11.00
C THR A 45 -39.92 1.03 10.10
N ARG A 46 -39.65 1.17 8.81
CA ARG A 46 -39.69 0.06 7.84
C ARG A 46 -38.69 -1.05 8.15
N PHE A 47 -37.51 -0.67 8.65
CA PHE A 47 -36.37 -1.56 8.93
C PHE A 47 -35.92 -1.51 10.39
N CYS A 48 -36.77 -1.05 11.30
CA CYS A 48 -36.51 -0.97 12.74
C CYS A 48 -37.83 -0.97 13.51
N HIS A 49 -37.88 -1.65 14.66
CA HIS A 49 -39.08 -1.64 15.50
C HIS A 49 -39.39 -0.21 15.98
N PRO A 50 -40.64 0.29 15.84
CA PRO A 50 -40.99 1.68 16.18
C PRO A 50 -40.54 2.12 17.58
N THR A 51 -40.75 1.26 18.58
CA THR A 51 -40.33 1.52 19.97
C THR A 51 -38.82 1.71 20.12
N VAL A 52 -38.00 0.98 19.35
CA VAL A 52 -36.54 1.10 19.44
C VAL A 52 -36.09 2.45 18.88
N LEU A 53 -36.62 2.83 17.71
CA LEU A 53 -36.34 4.13 17.10
C LEU A 53 -36.73 5.28 18.03
N GLN A 54 -37.95 5.24 18.58
CA GLN A 54 -38.45 6.24 19.52
C GLN A 54 -37.52 6.37 20.74
N GLN A 55 -37.13 5.24 21.35
CA GLN A 55 -36.24 5.24 22.51
C GLN A 55 -34.83 5.79 22.21
N ILE A 56 -34.31 5.59 20.98
CA ILE A 56 -33.04 6.19 20.55
C ILE A 56 -33.18 7.70 20.47
N ILE A 57 -34.23 8.20 19.82
CA ILE A 57 -34.49 9.63 19.65
C ILE A 57 -34.65 10.30 21.03
N GLU A 58 -35.48 9.74 21.90
CA GLU A 58 -35.67 10.21 23.27
C GLU A 58 -34.36 10.17 24.07
N GLY A 59 -33.61 9.07 23.98
CA GLY A 59 -32.34 8.90 24.67
C GLY A 59 -31.28 9.92 24.24
N LYS A 60 -31.15 10.21 22.94
CA LYS A 60 -30.28 11.27 22.42
C LYS A 60 -30.72 12.63 22.94
N SER A 61 -32.02 12.90 22.92
CA SER A 61 -32.62 14.18 23.36
C SER A 61 -32.42 14.45 24.85
N VAL A 62 -32.48 13.42 25.70
CA VAL A 62 -32.18 13.54 27.15
C VAL A 62 -30.74 14.02 27.38
N LEU A 63 -29.79 13.62 26.54
CA LEU A 63 -28.40 14.05 26.70
C LEU A 63 -28.19 15.53 26.41
N HIS A 64 -29.04 16.17 25.60
CA HIS A 64 -28.97 17.62 25.31
C HIS A 64 -29.22 18.50 26.54
N GLN A 65 -29.79 17.93 27.62
CA GLN A 65 -30.02 18.65 28.88
C GLN A 65 -28.72 18.85 29.68
N PHE A 66 -27.65 18.12 29.37
CA PHE A 66 -26.38 18.17 30.11
C PHE A 66 -25.33 18.97 29.34
N GLY A 67 -24.48 19.69 30.06
CA GLY A 67 -23.35 20.40 29.46
C GLY A 67 -22.30 19.43 28.90
N TRP A 68 -21.59 19.86 27.84
CA TRP A 68 -20.58 19.05 27.15
C TRP A 68 -19.53 18.41 28.09
N LYS A 69 -19.05 19.14 29.10
CA LYS A 69 -18.07 18.63 30.08
C LYS A 69 -18.63 17.50 30.94
N ASP A 70 -19.89 17.58 31.34
CA ASP A 70 -20.52 16.54 32.15
C ASP A 70 -20.74 15.27 31.31
N LEU A 71 -21.19 15.43 30.05
CA LEU A 71 -21.33 14.34 29.09
C LEU A 71 -19.98 13.65 28.81
N ASP A 72 -18.93 14.42 28.56
CA ASP A 72 -17.60 13.86 28.29
C ASP A 72 -17.06 13.05 29.49
N ASN A 73 -17.17 13.60 30.70
CA ASN A 73 -16.76 12.91 31.92
C ASN A 73 -17.61 11.66 32.22
N ALA A 74 -18.93 11.75 32.04
CA ALA A 74 -19.84 10.62 32.23
C ALA A 74 -19.56 9.50 31.22
N ARG A 75 -19.32 9.86 29.95
CA ARG A 75 -18.93 8.92 28.90
C ARG A 75 -17.61 8.23 29.24
N CYS A 76 -16.60 8.98 29.66
CA CYS A 76 -15.29 8.41 30.02
C CYS A 76 -15.36 7.45 31.21
N ARG A 77 -16.26 7.68 32.17
CA ARG A 77 -16.47 6.80 33.34
C ARG A 77 -17.36 5.59 33.05
N SER A 78 -18.29 5.70 32.10
CA SER A 78 -19.31 4.68 31.84
C SER A 78 -18.93 3.68 30.75
N ASP A 79 -18.11 4.08 29.77
CA ASP A 79 -17.68 3.21 28.67
C ASP A 79 -16.58 2.23 29.14
N PRO A 80 -16.82 0.90 29.12
CA PRO A 80 -15.82 -0.09 29.50
C PRO A 80 -14.54 -0.07 28.67
N PHE A 81 -14.58 0.47 27.45
CA PHE A 81 -13.48 0.44 26.48
C PHE A 81 -12.67 1.75 26.43
N GLU A 82 -13.07 2.79 27.17
CA GLU A 82 -12.46 4.13 27.03
C GLU A 82 -10.95 4.16 27.30
N LEU A 83 -10.43 3.32 28.21
CA LEU A 83 -9.00 3.31 28.56
C LEU A 83 -8.08 2.82 27.43
N ILE A 84 -8.61 2.19 26.38
CA ILE A 84 -7.84 1.78 25.21
C ILE A 84 -7.37 2.99 24.41
N LYS A 85 -8.22 4.03 24.32
CA LYS A 85 -7.97 5.27 23.59
C LYS A 85 -7.43 4.99 22.18
N ASN A 86 -6.33 5.63 21.81
CA ASN A 86 -5.63 5.52 20.52
C ASN A 86 -4.43 4.56 20.57
N ASN A 87 -4.13 3.91 21.71
CA ASN A 87 -2.95 3.05 21.88
C ASN A 87 -1.65 3.73 21.37
N ILE A 88 -0.91 3.10 20.46
CA ILE A 88 0.29 3.61 19.80
C ILE A 88 0.01 4.51 18.58
N PHE A 89 -1.25 4.60 18.14
CA PHE A 89 -1.65 5.24 16.89
C PHE A 89 -2.04 6.70 17.08
N MET A 90 -2.25 7.39 15.95
CA MET A 90 -2.55 8.80 15.93
C MET A 90 -3.92 9.17 16.47
N ASN A 91 -4.88 8.28 16.30
CA ASN A 91 -6.26 8.47 16.74
C ASN A 91 -6.92 7.10 17.00
N ARG A 92 -8.16 7.13 17.49
CA ARG A 92 -8.91 5.92 17.81
C ARG A 92 -9.39 5.14 16.58
N GLY A 93 -9.41 5.75 15.40
CA GLY A 93 -9.80 5.07 14.16
C GLY A 93 -8.91 3.85 13.90
N ALA A 94 -7.60 3.98 14.08
CA ALA A 94 -6.67 2.85 13.97
C ALA A 94 -7.05 1.67 14.89
N VAL A 95 -7.44 1.95 16.13
CA VAL A 95 -7.88 0.93 17.09
C VAL A 95 -9.20 0.28 16.67
N LYS A 96 -10.11 1.04 16.07
CA LYS A 96 -11.36 0.49 15.50
C LYS A 96 -11.07 -0.51 14.39
N LEU A 97 -10.14 -0.18 13.49
CA LEU A 97 -9.76 -1.10 12.43
C LEU A 97 -9.04 -2.33 12.98
N ALA A 98 -8.18 -2.19 14.01
CA ALA A 98 -7.57 -3.33 14.69
C ALA A 98 -8.60 -4.28 15.32
N ASN A 99 -9.62 -3.71 15.96
CA ASN A 99 -10.74 -4.47 16.52
C ASN A 99 -11.55 -5.17 15.43
N LEU A 100 -11.88 -4.47 14.33
CA LEU A 100 -12.62 -5.04 13.20
C LEU A 100 -11.83 -6.15 12.50
N ASP A 101 -10.51 -5.99 12.35
CA ASP A 101 -9.65 -6.99 11.73
C ASP A 101 -9.60 -8.26 12.58
N SER A 102 -9.44 -8.12 13.89
CA SER A 102 -9.55 -9.24 14.84
C SER A 102 -10.94 -9.91 14.81
N LEU A 103 -12.02 -9.10 14.82
CA LEU A 103 -13.41 -9.59 14.70
C LEU A 103 -13.66 -10.36 13.39
N CYS A 104 -12.98 -9.98 12.31
CA CYS A 104 -13.04 -10.64 11.02
C CYS A 104 -12.06 -11.81 10.88
N GLY A 105 -11.41 -12.25 11.96
CA GLY A 105 -10.40 -13.33 11.92
C GLY A 105 -9.18 -12.96 11.09
N TRP A 106 -8.71 -11.71 11.18
CA TRP A 106 -7.55 -11.14 10.49
C TRP A 106 -7.66 -11.03 8.96
N THR A 107 -8.85 -11.27 8.42
CA THR A 107 -9.07 -11.27 6.97
C THR A 107 -9.10 -9.88 6.33
N ILE A 108 -9.04 -8.78 7.11
CA ILE A 108 -8.88 -7.42 6.56
C ILE A 108 -7.41 -7.21 6.17
N THR A 109 -6.46 -7.62 7.03
CA THR A 109 -5.02 -7.49 6.74
C THR A 109 -4.42 -8.72 6.03
N GLN A 110 -5.07 -9.88 6.14
CA GLN A 110 -4.70 -11.14 5.49
C GLN A 110 -5.90 -11.72 4.75
N PRO A 111 -6.32 -11.12 3.62
CA PRO A 111 -7.49 -11.60 2.91
C PRO A 111 -7.31 -13.05 2.44
N LEU A 112 -8.38 -13.81 2.58
CA LEU A 112 -8.49 -15.16 2.06
C LEU A 112 -9.40 -15.16 0.84
N ASP A 113 -9.19 -16.08 -0.09
CA ASP A 113 -10.17 -16.38 -1.13
C ASP A 113 -11.34 -17.20 -0.57
N LYS A 114 -12.27 -17.60 -1.45
CA LYS A 114 -13.48 -18.34 -1.06
C LYS A 114 -13.18 -19.74 -0.52
N ASP A 115 -12.02 -20.30 -0.87
CA ASP A 115 -11.55 -21.63 -0.47
C ASP A 115 -10.67 -21.57 0.79
N GLY A 116 -10.50 -20.37 1.36
CA GLY A 116 -9.73 -20.15 2.58
C GLY A 116 -8.22 -20.05 2.36
N GLN A 117 -7.75 -19.92 1.12
CA GLN A 117 -6.34 -19.73 0.82
C GLN A 117 -5.96 -18.24 0.86
N VAL A 118 -4.69 -17.95 1.15
CA VAL A 118 -4.19 -16.57 1.19
C VAL A 118 -4.29 -15.93 -0.19
N LEU A 119 -5.06 -14.85 -0.30
CA LEU A 119 -5.32 -14.16 -1.57
C LEU A 119 -4.08 -13.39 -2.06
N VAL A 120 -3.32 -12.79 -1.13
CA VAL A 120 -2.12 -12.00 -1.45
C VAL A 120 -0.87 -12.77 -1.04
N LYS A 121 -0.23 -13.37 -2.03
CA LYS A 121 1.02 -14.10 -1.87
C LYS A 121 2.16 -13.18 -1.46
N ASP A 122 3.19 -13.79 -0.91
CA ASP A 122 4.35 -13.12 -0.32
C ASP A 122 5.21 -12.34 -1.35
N ASP A 123 5.06 -12.63 -2.63
CA ASP A 123 5.71 -11.98 -3.78
C ASP A 123 4.86 -10.86 -4.42
N VAL A 124 3.72 -10.50 -3.81
CA VAL A 124 2.78 -9.49 -4.33
C VAL A 124 2.57 -8.37 -3.32
N VAL A 125 2.50 -7.12 -3.79
CA VAL A 125 2.18 -5.96 -2.95
C VAL A 125 0.71 -5.99 -2.57
N PHE A 126 0.42 -5.82 -1.29
CA PHE A 126 -0.95 -5.64 -0.81
C PHE A 126 -1.42 -4.20 -1.10
N TYR A 127 -2.22 -4.02 -2.15
CA TYR A 127 -2.87 -2.73 -2.45
C TYR A 127 -4.13 -2.49 -1.62
N PHE A 128 -4.23 -1.30 -1.00
CA PHE A 128 -5.45 -0.82 -0.36
C PHE A 128 -5.73 0.66 -0.68
N ALA A 129 -6.99 1.08 -0.51
CA ALA A 129 -7.38 2.49 -0.55
C ALA A 129 -8.02 2.91 0.77
N ASP A 130 -7.86 4.17 1.16
CA ASP A 130 -8.45 4.76 2.37
C ASP A 130 -9.11 6.10 2.00
N VAL A 131 -10.45 6.13 2.02
CA VAL A 131 -11.26 7.20 1.42
C VAL A 131 -12.07 7.91 2.50
N CYS A 132 -12.19 9.23 2.38
CA CYS A 132 -12.76 10.11 3.42
C CYS A 132 -12.10 9.90 4.78
N ALA A 133 -10.80 9.63 4.78
CA ALA A 133 -10.10 9.01 5.91
C ALA A 133 -9.14 9.94 6.65
N GLY A 134 -9.13 11.23 6.31
CA GLY A 134 -8.31 12.19 7.01
C GLY A 134 -8.63 12.22 8.53
N PRO A 135 -7.64 12.14 9.42
CA PRO A 135 -6.21 12.36 9.18
C PRO A 135 -5.38 11.09 8.90
N GLY A 136 -5.99 9.91 8.78
CA GLY A 136 -5.34 8.68 8.29
C GLY A 136 -5.18 7.53 9.29
N GLY A 137 -6.07 7.42 10.30
CA GLY A 137 -5.93 6.40 11.35
C GLY A 137 -6.01 4.95 10.84
N PHE A 138 -6.93 4.68 9.92
CA PHE A 138 -7.07 3.37 9.27
C PHE A 138 -5.81 2.99 8.49
N SER A 139 -5.31 3.91 7.66
CA SER A 139 -4.04 3.75 6.96
C SER A 139 -2.85 3.49 7.89
N GLU A 140 -2.73 4.20 9.02
CA GLU A 140 -1.64 3.96 9.98
C GLU A 140 -1.69 2.53 10.55
N TYR A 141 -2.88 2.00 10.88
CA TYR A 141 -3.02 0.60 11.30
C TYR A 141 -2.59 -0.39 10.21
N MET A 142 -3.07 -0.19 8.98
CA MET A 142 -2.73 -1.07 7.85
C MET A 142 -1.22 -1.11 7.61
N LEU A 143 -0.59 0.06 7.61
CA LEU A 143 0.85 0.19 7.36
C LEU A 143 1.69 -0.25 8.56
N TRP A 144 1.16 -0.20 9.78
CA TRP A 144 1.82 -0.81 10.95
C TRP A 144 1.77 -2.34 10.88
N ARG A 145 0.62 -2.93 10.52
CA ARG A 145 0.46 -4.39 10.46
C ARG A 145 1.18 -5.01 9.26
N LYS A 146 1.15 -4.34 8.10
CA LYS A 146 1.71 -4.86 6.83
C LYS A 146 3.11 -4.32 6.52
N GLY A 147 3.53 -3.23 7.15
CA GLY A 147 4.79 -2.55 6.83
C GLY A 147 4.85 -2.12 5.37
N TRP A 148 6.06 -2.18 4.80
CA TRP A 148 6.31 -1.82 3.40
C TRP A 148 5.66 -2.76 2.38
N ARG A 149 5.14 -3.92 2.80
CA ARG A 149 4.49 -4.90 1.90
C ARG A 149 3.09 -4.48 1.48
N ALA A 150 2.62 -3.33 1.93
CA ALA A 150 1.38 -2.70 1.48
C ALA A 150 1.64 -1.35 0.80
N LYS A 151 0.87 -1.07 -0.26
CA LYS A 151 0.78 0.23 -0.93
C LYS A 151 -0.63 0.77 -0.72
N GLY A 152 -0.73 1.96 -0.14
CA GLY A 152 -2.01 2.61 0.14
C GLY A 152 -2.27 3.81 -0.75
N PHE A 153 -3.54 4.03 -1.10
CA PHE A 153 -4.00 5.20 -1.84
C PHE A 153 -5.02 5.98 -1.01
N GLY A 154 -4.75 7.24 -0.71
CA GLY A 154 -5.60 8.09 0.11
C GLY A 154 -6.40 9.08 -0.73
N PHE A 155 -7.67 9.24 -0.41
CA PHE A 155 -8.53 10.28 -0.99
C PHE A 155 -9.38 10.93 0.12
N THR A 156 -9.18 12.23 0.38
CA THR A 156 -9.92 12.95 1.43
C THR A 156 -9.98 14.43 1.11
N LEU A 157 -10.99 15.13 1.66
CA LEU A 157 -11.07 16.59 1.59
C LEU A 157 -9.81 17.25 2.12
N ARG A 158 -9.30 18.25 1.39
CA ARG A 158 -8.26 19.14 1.89
C ARG A 158 -8.77 19.97 3.07
N GLY A 159 -7.84 20.40 3.92
CA GLY A 159 -8.13 21.32 5.03
C GLY A 159 -7.70 20.78 6.40
N PRO A 160 -8.37 21.20 7.49
CA PRO A 160 -7.93 20.88 8.87
C PRO A 160 -7.88 19.37 9.18
N ASN A 161 -8.72 18.61 8.48
CA ASN A 161 -8.87 17.17 8.63
C ASN A 161 -8.17 16.37 7.53
N ASP A 162 -7.28 16.97 6.74
CA ASP A 162 -6.48 16.26 5.72
C ASP A 162 -5.54 15.20 6.35
N PHE A 163 -4.99 14.30 5.54
CA PHE A 163 -4.00 13.31 5.93
C PHE A 163 -2.80 13.97 6.63
N LYS A 164 -2.43 13.41 7.79
CA LYS A 164 -1.25 13.86 8.55
C LYS A 164 -0.19 12.77 8.52
N LEU A 165 0.39 12.53 7.35
CA LEU A 165 1.36 11.43 7.13
C LEU A 165 2.58 11.52 8.06
N GLY A 166 3.06 12.73 8.38
CA GLY A 166 4.14 12.93 9.36
C GLY A 166 3.79 12.55 10.81
N ALA A 167 2.51 12.24 11.07
CA ALA A 167 2.01 11.74 12.34
C ALA A 167 1.83 10.21 12.33
N PHE A 168 2.08 9.51 11.21
CA PHE A 168 2.06 8.05 11.16
C PHE A 168 3.36 7.54 11.79
N ILE A 169 3.35 7.38 13.11
CA ILE A 169 4.54 7.02 13.88
C ILE A 169 4.67 5.50 13.97
N ALA A 170 3.53 4.80 14.01
CA ALA A 170 3.53 3.34 14.08
C ALA A 170 3.70 2.69 12.70
N GLY A 171 3.16 3.30 11.64
CA GLY A 171 3.17 2.73 10.29
C GLY A 171 4.33 3.18 9.41
N THR A 172 4.33 2.69 8.17
CA THR A 172 5.25 3.07 7.08
C THR A 172 4.55 4.04 6.11
N PRO A 173 4.49 5.36 6.38
CA PRO A 173 3.79 6.31 5.52
C PRO A 173 4.41 6.46 4.11
N GLU A 174 5.64 5.99 3.90
CA GLU A 174 6.35 6.13 2.63
C GLU A 174 5.69 5.32 1.50
N THR A 175 4.96 4.25 1.83
CA THR A 175 4.18 3.46 0.86
C THR A 175 2.72 3.92 0.73
N PHE A 176 2.37 5.06 1.33
CA PHE A 176 1.06 5.70 1.21
C PHE A 176 1.11 6.90 0.27
N ASP A 177 0.12 7.00 -0.60
CA ASP A 177 0.07 7.99 -1.68
C ASP A 177 -1.26 8.73 -1.68
N THR A 178 -1.24 10.05 -1.56
CA THR A 178 -2.47 10.86 -1.48
C THR A 178 -2.82 11.44 -2.84
N TYR A 179 -4.11 11.42 -3.18
CA TYR A 179 -4.66 11.99 -4.40
C TYR A 179 -5.90 12.80 -4.07
N TYR A 180 -6.07 13.95 -4.73
CA TYR A 180 -7.12 14.93 -4.40
C TYR A 180 -8.04 15.24 -5.58
N GLY A 181 -8.00 14.43 -6.64
CA GLY A 181 -8.81 14.64 -7.84
C GLY A 181 -8.23 15.71 -8.77
N PRO A 182 -8.76 15.84 -10.00
CA PRO A 182 -8.36 16.88 -10.95
C PRO A 182 -8.59 18.31 -10.44
N HIS A 183 -9.53 18.50 -9.49
CA HIS A 183 -9.80 19.79 -8.86
C HIS A 183 -8.92 20.07 -7.64
N GLU A 184 -8.08 19.11 -7.22
CA GLU A 184 -7.15 19.24 -6.10
C GLU A 184 -7.82 19.62 -4.77
N ASP A 185 -9.08 19.25 -4.55
CA ASP A 185 -9.82 19.55 -3.31
C ASP A 185 -10.18 18.30 -2.49
N GLY A 186 -10.14 17.12 -3.11
CA GLY A 186 -10.52 15.84 -2.49
C GLY A 186 -12.02 15.72 -2.20
N ASN A 187 -12.87 16.46 -2.90
CA ASN A 187 -14.31 16.40 -2.72
C ASN A 187 -14.88 15.13 -3.37
N ILE A 188 -15.31 14.17 -2.54
CA ILE A 188 -15.85 12.89 -3.03
C ILE A 188 -17.23 13.02 -3.70
N TYR A 189 -17.95 14.13 -3.50
CA TYR A 189 -19.24 14.32 -4.16
C TYR A 189 -19.10 14.63 -5.65
N ASP A 190 -17.96 15.18 -6.04
CA ASP A 190 -17.68 15.59 -7.41
C ASP A 190 -17.41 14.35 -8.30
N PRO A 191 -18.23 14.11 -9.35
CA PRO A 191 -18.02 13.00 -10.27
C PRO A 191 -16.63 12.98 -10.94
N ASP A 192 -16.04 14.14 -11.26
CA ASP A 192 -14.74 14.23 -11.93
C ASP A 192 -13.61 13.80 -10.98
N ASN A 193 -13.77 14.09 -9.68
CA ASN A 193 -12.87 13.60 -8.64
C ASN A 193 -12.96 12.09 -8.43
N ILE A 194 -14.17 11.52 -8.42
CA ILE A 194 -14.38 10.06 -8.35
C ILE A 194 -13.67 9.38 -9.53
N ASP A 195 -13.93 9.84 -10.75
CA ASP A 195 -13.35 9.26 -11.96
C ASP A 195 -11.83 9.44 -12.01
N GLY A 196 -11.32 10.59 -11.60
CA GLY A 196 -9.89 10.86 -11.49
C GLY A 196 -9.19 9.90 -10.52
N PHE A 197 -9.76 9.70 -9.33
CA PHE A 197 -9.18 8.80 -8.33
C PHE A 197 -9.25 7.34 -8.78
N SER A 198 -10.36 6.94 -9.41
CA SER A 198 -10.52 5.60 -9.98
C SER A 198 -9.45 5.30 -11.04
N LYS A 199 -9.27 6.20 -12.03
CA LYS A 199 -8.22 6.10 -13.05
C LYS A 199 -6.82 6.05 -12.43
N TYR A 200 -6.57 6.87 -11.41
CA TYR A 200 -5.29 6.89 -10.72
C TYR A 200 -4.97 5.54 -10.08
N VAL A 201 -5.88 5.00 -9.27
CA VAL A 201 -5.70 3.71 -8.58
C VAL A 201 -5.54 2.56 -9.57
N LEU A 202 -6.37 2.50 -10.63
CA LEU A 202 -6.29 1.45 -11.64
C LEU A 202 -4.95 1.47 -12.38
N SER A 203 -4.44 2.66 -12.73
CA SER A 203 -3.12 2.78 -13.35
C SER A 203 -2.03 2.16 -12.47
N GLN A 204 -2.07 2.41 -11.15
CA GLN A 204 -1.06 1.95 -10.19
C GLN A 204 -1.18 0.48 -9.77
N THR A 205 -2.24 -0.21 -10.21
CA THR A 205 -2.57 -1.56 -9.74
C THR A 205 -2.72 -2.56 -10.89
N ASP A 206 -2.00 -2.33 -11.99
CA ASP A 206 -2.01 -3.19 -13.18
C ASP A 206 -3.44 -3.36 -13.74
N ASN A 207 -4.27 -2.31 -13.65
CA ASN A 207 -5.71 -2.28 -13.97
C ASN A 207 -6.58 -3.28 -13.19
N ALA A 208 -6.06 -3.91 -12.13
CA ALA A 208 -6.82 -4.85 -11.33
C ALA A 208 -7.68 -4.15 -10.25
N GLY A 209 -7.23 -3.00 -9.73
CA GLY A 209 -7.84 -2.34 -8.56
C GLY A 209 -7.20 -2.77 -7.24
N VAL A 210 -7.71 -2.30 -6.09
CA VAL A 210 -7.18 -2.60 -4.75
C VAL A 210 -7.76 -3.89 -4.17
N HIS A 211 -7.02 -4.57 -3.29
CA HIS A 211 -7.54 -5.74 -2.56
C HIS A 211 -8.56 -5.35 -1.49
N LEU A 212 -8.41 -4.15 -0.93
CA LEU A 212 -9.22 -3.64 0.15
C LEU A 212 -9.47 -2.15 -0.04
N MET A 213 -10.71 -1.70 0.10
CA MET A 213 -11.01 -0.30 0.35
C MET A 213 -11.51 -0.12 1.78
N LEU A 214 -10.99 0.91 2.42
CA LEU A 214 -11.37 1.41 3.73
C LEU A 214 -12.03 2.77 3.57
N ALA A 215 -13.04 3.03 4.39
CA ALA A 215 -13.77 4.29 4.36
C ALA A 215 -14.31 4.64 5.76
N ASP A 216 -13.85 5.76 6.32
CA ASP A 216 -14.22 6.24 7.67
C ASP A 216 -14.98 7.58 7.64
N GLY A 217 -15.61 7.88 6.50
CA GLY A 217 -16.24 9.17 6.22
C GLY A 217 -17.27 9.58 7.28
N GLY A 218 -17.29 10.87 7.59
CA GLY A 218 -18.30 11.49 8.43
C GLY A 218 -18.18 13.01 8.41
N ILE A 219 -19.29 13.67 8.65
CA ILE A 219 -19.36 15.13 8.79
C ILE A 219 -19.80 15.49 10.21
N SER A 220 -19.46 16.70 10.65
CA SER A 220 -20.03 17.22 11.89
C SER A 220 -21.53 17.47 11.67
N VAL A 221 -22.33 17.02 12.62
CA VAL A 221 -23.80 17.17 12.64
C VAL A 221 -24.23 17.69 14.01
N GLU A 222 -23.42 18.57 14.59
CA GLU A 222 -23.64 19.11 15.93
C GLU A 222 -25.04 19.74 16.03
N ASN A 223 -25.84 19.29 17.00
CA ASN A 223 -27.24 19.62 17.23
C ASN A 223 -28.25 18.99 16.23
N GLU A 224 -27.80 18.18 15.27
CA GLU A 224 -28.64 17.48 14.29
C GLU A 224 -28.32 15.96 14.26
N GLU A 225 -27.90 15.39 15.38
CA GLU A 225 -27.44 13.99 15.51
C GLU A 225 -28.53 12.95 15.22
N ASN A 226 -29.81 13.34 15.32
CA ASN A 226 -30.94 12.48 14.99
C ASN A 226 -31.09 12.26 13.48
N ILE A 227 -30.71 13.23 12.65
CA ILE A 227 -30.87 13.19 11.19
C ILE A 227 -29.54 12.97 10.46
N GLN A 228 -28.49 12.54 11.18
CA GLN A 228 -27.17 12.28 10.63
C GLN A 228 -27.19 11.33 9.43
N GLU A 229 -28.05 10.31 9.46
CA GLU A 229 -28.24 9.38 8.35
C GLU A 229 -28.63 10.11 7.06
N ILE A 230 -29.64 10.98 7.13
CA ILE A 230 -30.14 11.76 6.00
C ILE A 230 -29.05 12.73 5.51
N LEU A 231 -28.38 13.44 6.43
CA LEU A 231 -27.33 14.41 6.10
C LEU A 231 -26.10 13.78 5.45
N THR A 232 -25.85 12.49 5.68
CA THR A 232 -24.68 11.76 5.15
C THR A 232 -25.01 10.80 4.02
N LYS A 233 -26.26 10.80 3.50
CA LYS A 233 -26.70 9.88 2.45
C LYS A 233 -25.83 9.93 1.18
N GLN A 234 -25.47 11.13 0.72
CA GLN A 234 -24.62 11.29 -0.47
C GLN A 234 -23.19 10.84 -0.20
N LEU A 235 -22.68 11.01 1.03
CA LEU A 235 -21.37 10.51 1.45
C LEU A 235 -21.33 8.99 1.45
N PHE A 236 -22.39 8.35 1.93
CA PHE A 236 -22.51 6.91 1.87
C PHE A 236 -22.54 6.44 0.41
N LEU A 237 -23.39 7.04 -0.44
CA LEU A 237 -23.46 6.77 -1.87
C LEU A 237 -22.08 6.87 -2.57
N CYS A 238 -21.37 7.98 -2.39
CA CYS A 238 -20.09 8.21 -3.08
C CYS A 238 -19.00 7.24 -2.63
N GLN A 239 -18.95 6.89 -1.34
CA GLN A 239 -18.02 5.86 -0.84
C GLN A 239 -18.33 4.48 -1.44
N VAL A 240 -19.61 4.15 -1.68
CA VAL A 240 -20.01 2.91 -2.38
C VAL A 240 -19.59 2.95 -3.84
N ILE A 241 -19.81 4.06 -4.55
CA ILE A 241 -19.39 4.23 -5.95
C ILE A 241 -17.88 3.98 -6.08
N VAL A 242 -17.07 4.68 -5.27
CA VAL A 242 -15.62 4.52 -5.31
C VAL A 242 -15.23 3.08 -5.01
N ALA A 243 -15.85 2.42 -4.03
CA ALA A 243 -15.57 1.02 -3.72
C ALA A 243 -15.83 0.09 -4.89
N LEU A 244 -16.96 0.25 -5.57
CA LEU A 244 -17.29 -0.60 -6.72
C LEU A 244 -16.42 -0.29 -7.95
N ASP A 245 -15.90 0.93 -8.09
CA ASP A 245 -14.95 1.31 -9.13
C ASP A 245 -13.55 0.72 -8.92
N ILE A 246 -13.01 0.82 -7.70
CA ILE A 246 -11.58 0.56 -7.46
C ILE A 246 -11.28 -0.78 -6.80
N VAL A 247 -12.24 -1.42 -6.12
CA VAL A 247 -12.00 -2.73 -5.49
C VAL A 247 -11.99 -3.79 -6.59
N ARG A 248 -10.94 -4.61 -6.60
CA ARG A 248 -10.78 -5.70 -7.56
C ARG A 248 -11.81 -6.81 -7.37
N PRO A 249 -12.10 -7.64 -8.39
CA PRO A 249 -12.84 -8.88 -8.18
C PRO A 249 -12.21 -9.72 -7.05
N ASN A 250 -13.06 -10.29 -6.20
CA ASN A 250 -12.67 -10.97 -4.95
C ASN A 250 -12.04 -10.07 -3.86
N GLY A 251 -11.99 -8.75 -4.05
CA GLY A 251 -11.56 -7.80 -3.01
C GLY A 251 -12.63 -7.54 -1.94
N SER A 252 -12.27 -6.76 -0.93
CA SER A 252 -13.09 -6.47 0.26
C SER A 252 -13.31 -4.97 0.47
N LEU A 253 -14.34 -4.63 1.26
CA LEU A 253 -14.69 -3.27 1.66
C LEU A 253 -14.94 -3.21 3.16
N VAL A 254 -14.44 -2.18 3.84
CA VAL A 254 -14.83 -1.80 5.19
C VAL A 254 -15.29 -0.36 5.16
N LEU A 255 -16.55 -0.13 5.51
CA LEU A 255 -17.21 1.16 5.34
C LEU A 255 -17.92 1.56 6.62
N LYS A 256 -17.56 2.72 7.17
CA LYS A 256 -18.31 3.33 8.26
C LYS A 256 -19.63 3.88 7.75
N VAL A 257 -20.69 3.59 8.50
CA VAL A 257 -22.02 4.16 8.31
C VAL A 257 -22.60 4.56 9.67
N PHE A 258 -23.73 5.24 9.65
CA PHE A 258 -24.46 5.62 10.86
C PHE A 258 -25.71 4.77 10.99
N ASP A 259 -26.85 5.38 11.33
CA ASP A 259 -28.12 4.70 11.31
C ASP A 259 -28.47 4.24 9.87
N LEU A 260 -29.29 3.19 9.78
CA LEU A 260 -29.71 2.54 8.54
C LEU A 260 -31.23 2.33 8.57
N PHE A 261 -31.98 3.38 8.90
CA PHE A 261 -33.44 3.33 9.03
C PHE A 261 -34.16 3.70 7.74
N THR A 262 -33.56 4.58 6.93
CA THR A 262 -34.15 5.06 5.68
C THR A 262 -34.05 4.01 4.56
N PRO A 263 -35.02 3.95 3.63
CA PRO A 263 -34.93 3.08 2.46
C PRO A 263 -33.77 3.41 1.55
N PHE A 264 -33.38 4.69 1.46
CA PHE A 264 -32.21 5.08 0.70
C PHE A 264 -30.96 4.33 1.20
N SER A 265 -30.69 4.39 2.51
CA SER A 265 -29.55 3.71 3.12
C SER A 265 -29.66 2.20 2.98
N VAL A 266 -30.82 1.61 3.27
CA VAL A 266 -31.02 0.15 3.17
C VAL A 266 -30.94 -0.33 1.72
N GLY A 267 -31.41 0.46 0.76
CA GLY A 267 -31.25 0.22 -0.67
C GLY A 267 -29.78 0.19 -1.09
N LEU A 268 -28.95 1.12 -0.58
CA LEU A 268 -27.49 1.04 -0.78
C LEU A 268 -26.88 -0.23 -0.18
N VAL A 269 -27.30 -0.63 1.02
CA VAL A 269 -26.84 -1.90 1.63
C VAL A 269 -27.27 -3.10 0.78
N TYR A 270 -28.48 -3.09 0.23
CA TYR A 270 -28.97 -4.15 -0.66
C TYR A 270 -28.13 -4.24 -1.93
N LEU A 271 -27.84 -3.11 -2.58
CA LEU A 271 -26.96 -3.09 -3.76
C LEU A 271 -25.54 -3.58 -3.43
N LEU A 272 -24.97 -3.20 -2.29
CA LEU A 272 -23.70 -3.75 -1.80
C LEU A 272 -23.78 -5.27 -1.58
N TYR A 273 -24.84 -5.75 -0.92
CA TYR A 273 -25.09 -7.18 -0.74
C TYR A 273 -25.15 -7.90 -2.08
N ARG A 274 -25.76 -7.30 -3.11
CA ARG A 274 -25.82 -7.86 -4.47
C ARG A 274 -24.45 -7.88 -5.18
N CYS A 275 -23.58 -6.92 -4.90
CA CYS A 275 -22.26 -6.76 -5.50
C CYS A 275 -21.13 -7.58 -4.83
N PHE A 276 -21.35 -8.10 -3.62
CA PHE A 276 -20.36 -8.89 -2.88
C PHE A 276 -20.90 -10.28 -2.54
N ALA A 277 -20.02 -11.23 -2.23
CA ALA A 277 -20.44 -12.58 -1.86
C ALA A 277 -20.88 -12.68 -0.39
N LYS A 278 -20.29 -11.85 0.49
CA LYS A 278 -20.69 -11.74 1.90
C LYS A 278 -20.74 -10.29 2.34
N LEU A 279 -21.68 -9.98 3.23
CA LEU A 279 -21.82 -8.68 3.88
C LEU A 279 -22.08 -8.87 5.37
N SER A 280 -21.52 -8.02 6.21
CA SER A 280 -21.81 -7.94 7.64
C SER A 280 -22.06 -6.49 8.05
N ILE A 281 -22.97 -6.27 9.00
CA ILE A 281 -23.21 -4.99 9.67
C ILE A 281 -22.83 -5.21 11.12
N CYS A 282 -21.78 -4.53 11.57
CA CYS A 282 -21.24 -4.74 12.92
C CYS A 282 -20.85 -3.42 13.57
N LYS A 283 -20.99 -3.36 14.90
CA LYS A 283 -20.49 -2.26 15.72
C LYS A 283 -19.39 -2.80 16.63
N PRO A 284 -18.10 -2.52 16.33
CA PRO A 284 -16.99 -3.03 17.13
C PRO A 284 -16.99 -2.38 18.52
N ASN A 285 -16.50 -3.09 19.54
CA ASN A 285 -16.44 -2.60 20.93
C ASN A 285 -15.63 -1.29 21.09
N SER A 286 -14.65 -1.08 20.24
CA SER A 286 -13.86 0.16 20.15
C SER A 286 -14.63 1.37 19.58
N SER A 287 -15.82 1.15 19.01
CA SER A 287 -16.78 2.20 18.68
C SER A 287 -17.65 2.50 19.90
N ARG A 288 -17.78 3.79 20.25
CA ARG A 288 -18.51 4.21 21.46
C ARG A 288 -19.94 3.66 21.46
N PRO A 289 -20.42 3.07 22.55
CA PRO A 289 -21.68 2.32 22.56
C PRO A 289 -22.93 3.21 22.37
N ALA A 290 -22.87 4.49 22.72
CA ALA A 290 -24.01 5.41 22.67
C ALA A 290 -24.19 6.14 21.32
N ASN A 291 -23.24 6.04 20.39
CA ASN A 291 -23.37 6.67 19.07
C ASN A 291 -23.94 5.68 18.04
N SER A 292 -24.40 6.24 16.92
CA SER A 292 -24.99 5.47 15.80
C SER A 292 -23.96 4.86 14.86
N GLU A 293 -22.66 5.12 15.08
CA GLU A 293 -21.57 4.61 14.23
C GLU A 293 -21.56 3.08 14.23
N ARG A 294 -21.52 2.52 13.04
CA ARG A 294 -21.36 1.08 12.78
C ARG A 294 -20.60 0.89 11.46
N TYR A 295 -20.26 -0.34 11.14
CA TYR A 295 -19.45 -0.67 9.98
C TYR A 295 -20.12 -1.74 9.14
N ILE A 296 -20.08 -1.54 7.82
CA ILE A 296 -20.38 -2.57 6.84
C ILE A 296 -19.06 -3.20 6.40
N VAL A 297 -18.96 -4.52 6.48
CA VAL A 297 -17.81 -5.28 5.97
C VAL A 297 -18.30 -6.17 4.84
N CYS A 298 -17.78 -5.96 3.62
CA CYS A 298 -18.08 -6.78 2.46
C CYS A 298 -16.87 -7.60 2.05
N LYS A 299 -17.10 -8.85 1.62
CA LYS A 299 -16.05 -9.76 1.13
C LYS A 299 -16.38 -10.29 -0.25
N TRP A 300 -15.32 -10.37 -1.05
CA TRP A 300 -15.30 -10.94 -2.39
C TRP A 300 -16.27 -10.25 -3.35
N LYS A 301 -15.90 -9.05 -3.79
CA LYS A 301 -16.59 -8.31 -4.84
C LYS A 301 -16.78 -9.19 -6.09
N LYS A 302 -17.98 -9.20 -6.64
CA LYS A 302 -18.31 -9.89 -7.90
C LYS A 302 -17.79 -9.09 -9.12
N SER A 303 -17.65 -9.76 -10.26
CA SER A 303 -17.14 -9.14 -11.48
C SER A 303 -18.22 -8.33 -12.23
N ASN A 304 -19.49 -8.74 -12.16
CA ASN A 304 -20.61 -8.16 -12.90
C ASN A 304 -21.36 -7.11 -12.06
N VAL A 305 -20.69 -5.99 -11.78
CA VAL A 305 -21.27 -4.87 -11.00
C VAL A 305 -21.48 -3.60 -11.83
N GLY A 306 -21.22 -3.66 -13.14
CA GLY A 306 -21.15 -2.49 -14.01
C GLY A 306 -22.44 -1.66 -14.07
N SER A 307 -23.60 -2.32 -14.19
CA SER A 307 -24.91 -1.65 -14.22
C SER A 307 -25.20 -0.90 -12.93
N VAL A 308 -24.88 -1.51 -11.78
CA VAL A 308 -25.05 -0.87 -10.46
C VAL A 308 -24.12 0.34 -10.32
N VAL A 309 -22.85 0.21 -10.72
CA VAL A 309 -21.90 1.33 -10.69
C VAL A 309 -22.39 2.50 -11.53
N LYS A 310 -22.81 2.23 -12.77
CA LYS A 310 -23.31 3.25 -13.69
C LYS A 310 -24.52 3.97 -13.10
N HIS A 311 -25.51 3.22 -12.62
CA HIS A 311 -26.70 3.78 -12.01
C HIS A 311 -26.36 4.66 -10.80
N LEU A 312 -25.51 4.20 -9.88
CA LEU A 312 -25.14 5.00 -8.71
C LEU A 312 -24.37 6.28 -9.08
N LYS A 313 -23.54 6.24 -10.14
CA LYS A 313 -22.91 7.46 -10.68
C LYS A 313 -23.93 8.44 -11.23
N ASP A 314 -24.95 7.96 -11.94
CA ASP A 314 -26.03 8.82 -12.45
C ASP A 314 -26.85 9.44 -11.30
N VAL A 315 -27.15 8.66 -10.26
CA VAL A 315 -27.77 9.14 -9.02
C VAL A 315 -26.91 10.23 -8.35
N ASN A 316 -25.61 10.01 -8.18
CA ASN A 316 -24.73 11.01 -7.57
C ASN A 316 -24.65 12.28 -8.42
N ARG A 317 -24.60 12.17 -9.75
CA ARG A 317 -24.59 13.33 -10.64
C ARG A 317 -25.82 14.20 -10.42
N ARG A 318 -27.02 13.60 -10.33
CA ARG A 318 -28.27 14.33 -10.01
C ARG A 318 -28.19 15.04 -8.65
N LEU A 319 -27.71 14.36 -7.61
CA LEU A 319 -27.56 14.93 -6.27
C LEU A 319 -26.52 16.06 -6.21
N PHE A 320 -25.42 15.91 -6.95
CA PHE A 320 -24.32 16.88 -6.99
C PHE A 320 -24.69 18.15 -7.76
N GLU A 321 -25.28 18.01 -8.94
CA GLU A 321 -25.70 19.12 -9.80
C GLU A 321 -26.90 19.88 -9.21
N LYS A 322 -27.65 19.28 -8.27
CA LYS A 322 -28.89 19.81 -7.68
C LYS A 322 -29.87 20.27 -8.75
N ALA A 323 -30.03 19.46 -9.80
CA ALA A 323 -30.88 19.79 -10.96
C ALA A 323 -32.33 20.14 -10.55
N GLU A 324 -32.81 19.57 -9.45
CA GLU A 324 -34.13 19.80 -8.88
C GLU A 324 -34.01 20.07 -7.36
N PRO A 325 -33.86 21.33 -6.91
CA PRO A 325 -33.56 21.62 -5.51
C PRO A 325 -34.70 21.33 -4.52
N GLU A 326 -35.93 21.16 -5.01
CA GLU A 326 -37.12 20.87 -4.20
C GLU A 326 -37.39 19.36 -4.06
N THR A 327 -36.69 18.51 -4.82
CA THR A 327 -36.84 17.06 -4.81
C THR A 327 -35.58 16.36 -4.27
N ASP A 328 -35.75 15.15 -3.77
CA ASP A 328 -34.67 14.27 -3.32
C ASP A 328 -34.97 12.82 -3.73
N ILE A 329 -33.93 12.01 -3.86
CA ILE A 329 -34.03 10.59 -4.18
C ILE A 329 -34.30 9.83 -2.88
N LEU A 330 -35.53 9.38 -2.66
CA LEU A 330 -35.95 8.76 -1.39
C LEU A 330 -35.61 7.28 -1.32
N GLU A 331 -35.68 6.56 -2.45
CA GLU A 331 -35.41 5.13 -2.54
C GLU A 331 -34.53 4.82 -3.77
N LEU A 332 -33.57 3.90 -3.59
CA LEU A 332 -32.74 3.37 -4.69
C LEU A 332 -33.18 1.98 -5.15
N VAL A 333 -33.91 1.28 -4.27
CA VAL A 333 -34.41 -0.08 -4.47
C VAL A 333 -35.82 -0.07 -3.94
N ALA A 334 -36.79 -0.50 -4.75
CA ALA A 334 -38.18 -0.53 -4.34
C ALA A 334 -38.39 -1.40 -3.09
N ASP A 335 -39.21 -0.92 -2.15
CA ASP A 335 -39.53 -1.63 -0.90
C ASP A 335 -40.03 -3.08 -1.14
N SER A 336 -40.81 -3.31 -2.21
CA SER A 336 -41.27 -4.65 -2.60
C SER A 336 -40.11 -5.61 -2.87
N VAL A 337 -39.08 -5.17 -3.59
CA VAL A 337 -37.90 -5.98 -3.95
C VAL A 337 -37.10 -6.34 -2.70
N ILE A 338 -36.95 -5.41 -1.76
CA ILE A 338 -36.26 -5.67 -0.50
C ILE A 338 -37.04 -6.68 0.34
N ARG A 339 -38.37 -6.55 0.42
CA ARG A 339 -39.24 -7.46 1.19
C ARG A 339 -39.34 -8.87 0.61
N GLU A 340 -39.20 -9.02 -0.71
CA GLU A 340 -39.14 -10.32 -1.36
C GLU A 340 -37.89 -11.12 -0.96
N ASP A 341 -36.76 -10.44 -0.72
CA ASP A 341 -35.57 -11.04 -0.10
C ASP A 341 -35.69 -11.04 1.43
N LEU A 342 -36.48 -11.99 1.94
CA LEU A 342 -36.75 -12.13 3.38
C LEU A 342 -35.48 -12.28 4.23
N GLU A 343 -34.45 -12.97 3.72
CA GLU A 343 -33.19 -13.17 4.45
C GLU A 343 -32.49 -11.82 4.65
N PHE A 344 -32.37 -11.02 3.59
CA PHE A 344 -31.80 -9.68 3.67
C PHE A 344 -32.65 -8.76 4.56
N PHE A 345 -33.98 -8.73 4.36
CA PHE A 345 -34.90 -7.86 5.09
C PHE A 345 -34.84 -8.13 6.61
N GLU A 346 -34.96 -9.40 7.02
CA GLU A 346 -34.88 -9.79 8.42
C GLU A 346 -33.50 -9.50 9.00
N TYR A 347 -32.43 -9.75 8.26
CA TYR A 347 -31.06 -9.47 8.69
C TYR A 347 -30.88 -7.98 9.01
N VAL A 348 -31.27 -7.07 8.12
CA VAL A 348 -31.14 -5.62 8.34
C VAL A 348 -32.01 -5.17 9.52
N ARG A 349 -33.27 -5.61 9.59
CA ARG A 349 -34.17 -5.25 10.69
C ARG A 349 -33.65 -5.71 12.04
N ASN A 350 -33.19 -6.97 12.13
CA ASN A 350 -32.63 -7.53 13.36
C ASN A 350 -31.32 -6.84 13.76
N SER A 351 -30.47 -6.48 12.78
CA SER A 351 -29.26 -5.69 13.02
C SER A 351 -29.58 -4.32 13.62
N ASN A 352 -30.52 -3.60 13.01
CA ASN A 352 -30.97 -2.30 13.50
C ASN A 352 -31.55 -2.37 14.91
N ASP A 353 -32.43 -3.34 15.17
CA ASP A 353 -33.03 -3.53 16.50
C ASP A 353 -31.98 -3.88 17.56
N LYS A 354 -31.03 -4.77 17.25
CA LYS A 354 -29.97 -5.20 18.18
C LYS A 354 -29.04 -4.04 18.53
N ILE A 355 -28.54 -3.34 17.51
CA ILE A 355 -27.65 -2.18 17.70
C ILE A 355 -28.40 -1.06 18.43
N GLY A 356 -29.66 -0.81 18.05
CA GLY A 356 -30.52 0.21 18.65
C GLY A 356 -30.78 -0.03 20.13
N LYS A 357 -31.16 -1.26 20.54
CA LYS A 357 -31.35 -1.62 21.96
C LYS A 357 -30.08 -1.43 22.79
N ASN A 358 -28.93 -1.79 22.23
CA ASN A 358 -27.63 -1.58 22.88
C ASN A 358 -27.32 -0.08 23.03
N GLN A 359 -27.62 0.71 22.00
CA GLN A 359 -27.45 2.16 22.03
C GLN A 359 -28.35 2.82 23.09
N VAL A 360 -29.62 2.43 23.17
CA VAL A 360 -30.57 2.91 24.21
C VAL A 360 -30.02 2.63 25.60
N SER A 361 -29.55 1.41 25.84
CA SER A 361 -28.95 1.02 27.13
C SER A 361 -27.73 1.89 27.46
N ALA A 362 -26.89 2.19 26.47
CA ALA A 362 -25.71 3.03 26.64
C ALA A 362 -26.07 4.52 26.88
N LEU A 363 -27.06 5.06 26.18
CA LEU A 363 -27.57 6.42 26.38
C LEU A 363 -28.12 6.57 27.81
N GLN A 364 -28.92 5.62 28.27
CA GLN A 364 -29.43 5.57 29.64
C GLN A 364 -28.31 5.47 30.67
N LYS A 365 -27.28 4.65 30.41
CA LYS A 365 -26.09 4.54 31.27
C LYS A 365 -25.35 5.88 31.38
N ILE A 366 -25.13 6.59 30.26
CA ILE A 366 -24.49 7.91 30.27
C ILE A 366 -25.33 8.90 31.08
N ALA A 367 -26.65 8.95 30.86
CA ALA A 367 -27.54 9.85 31.61
C ALA A 367 -27.50 9.57 33.12
N ALA A 368 -27.45 8.31 33.53
CA ALA A 368 -27.28 7.93 34.94
C ALA A 368 -25.93 8.39 35.51
N PHE A 369 -24.85 8.27 34.74
CA PHE A 369 -23.52 8.75 35.14
C PHE A 369 -23.42 10.28 35.18
N CYS A 370 -24.17 11.00 34.34
CA CYS A 370 -24.29 12.47 34.45
C CYS A 370 -24.95 12.87 35.78
N ARG A 371 -26.02 12.16 36.16
CA ARG A 371 -26.78 12.42 37.40
C ARG A 371 -26.02 12.00 38.65
N ASN A 372 -25.19 10.96 38.57
CA ASN A 372 -24.38 10.48 39.69
C ASN A 372 -22.88 10.42 39.33
N ARG A 373 -22.11 11.36 39.90
CA ARG A 373 -20.67 11.50 39.69
C ARG A 373 -19.80 10.44 40.38
N GLU A 374 -20.37 9.66 41.29
CA GLU A 374 -19.68 8.58 42.01
C GLU A 374 -19.64 7.26 41.24
N LEU A 375 -20.49 7.10 40.21
CA LEU A 375 -20.52 5.89 39.38
C LEU A 375 -19.23 5.76 38.56
N ILE A 376 -18.64 4.55 38.58
CA ILE A 376 -17.44 4.20 37.81
C ILE A 376 -17.59 2.79 37.21
N GLU A 377 -17.08 2.58 36.00
CA GLU A 377 -16.91 1.24 35.43
C GLU A 377 -15.58 0.63 35.93
N SER A 378 -15.65 -0.19 36.98
CA SER A 378 -14.46 -0.73 37.66
C SER A 378 -13.59 -1.65 36.79
N ARG A 379 -14.14 -2.19 35.70
CA ARG A 379 -13.49 -3.20 34.85
C ARG A 379 -12.66 -2.63 33.70
N GLN A 380 -12.62 -1.31 33.51
CA GLN A 380 -11.94 -0.70 32.36
C GLN A 380 -10.48 -1.17 32.16
N ARG A 381 -9.72 -1.37 33.25
CA ARG A 381 -8.32 -1.84 33.19
C ARG A 381 -8.22 -3.29 32.68
N GLU A 382 -9.09 -4.16 33.19
CA GLU A 382 -9.17 -5.57 32.78
C GLU A 382 -9.60 -5.68 31.31
N VAL A 383 -10.65 -4.93 30.93
CA VAL A 383 -11.15 -4.87 29.55
C VAL A 383 -10.07 -4.37 28.61
N LYS A 384 -9.36 -3.29 28.94
CA LYS A 384 -8.23 -2.79 28.16
C LYS A 384 -7.21 -3.90 27.91
N LYS A 385 -6.70 -4.54 28.97
CA LYS A 385 -5.66 -5.58 28.86
C LYS A 385 -6.09 -6.69 27.90
N ARG A 386 -7.30 -7.21 28.06
CA ARG A 386 -7.83 -8.29 27.23
C ARG A 386 -8.08 -7.89 25.78
N CYS A 387 -8.60 -6.69 25.53
CA CYS A 387 -8.78 -6.18 24.17
C CYS A 387 -7.43 -6.02 23.46
N LEU A 388 -6.39 -5.52 24.15
CA LEU A 388 -5.07 -5.40 23.56
C LEU A 388 -4.46 -6.77 23.20
N GLU A 389 -4.64 -7.77 24.08
CA GLU A 389 -4.24 -9.16 23.79
C GLU A 389 -5.00 -9.73 22.58
N LEU A 390 -6.34 -9.62 22.58
CA LEU A 390 -7.20 -10.15 21.52
C LEU A 390 -6.94 -9.48 20.15
N TRP A 391 -6.71 -8.16 20.14
CA TRP A 391 -6.45 -7.39 18.94
C TRP A 391 -4.96 -7.34 18.57
N CYS A 392 -4.12 -8.11 19.28
CA CYS A 392 -2.67 -8.17 19.09
C CYS A 392 -2.05 -6.77 18.98
N LEU A 393 -2.42 -5.89 19.90
CA LEU A 393 -1.88 -4.55 20.06
C LEU A 393 -0.94 -4.51 21.27
N PRO A 394 0.17 -3.77 21.22
CA PRO A 394 1.06 -3.64 22.37
C PRO A 394 0.38 -2.85 23.49
N ASP A 395 0.64 -3.22 24.75
CA ASP A 395 0.29 -2.38 25.90
C ASP A 395 1.33 -1.25 26.05
N ALA A 396 1.31 -0.35 25.08
CA ALA A 396 2.17 0.81 25.01
C ALA A 396 1.37 2.05 24.67
N SER A 397 1.94 3.20 25.03
CA SER A 397 1.41 4.50 24.64
C SER A 397 2.16 5.02 23.42
N ARG A 398 1.48 5.81 22.59
CA ARG A 398 2.11 6.53 21.49
C ARG A 398 3.31 7.35 21.99
N ALA A 399 4.50 7.01 21.52
CA ALA A 399 5.74 7.70 21.83
C ALA A 399 6.31 8.33 20.57
N ILE A 400 6.63 9.62 20.61
CA ILE A 400 7.30 10.31 19.51
C ILE A 400 8.77 9.88 19.50
N PRO A 401 9.30 9.32 18.39
CA PRO A 401 10.70 8.91 18.32
C PRO A 401 11.64 10.08 18.62
N LYS A 402 12.71 9.82 19.39
CA LYS A 402 13.77 10.80 19.61
C LYS A 402 14.54 11.00 18.28
N ARG A 403 14.28 12.10 17.58
CA ARG A 403 14.82 12.40 16.22
C ARG A 403 16.35 12.55 16.12
N LYS A 404 17.10 12.50 17.23
CA LYS A 404 18.55 12.80 17.26
C LYS A 404 19.41 11.59 17.67
N VAL A 405 18.99 10.38 17.33
CA VAL A 405 19.89 9.21 17.47
C VAL A 405 20.86 9.20 16.29
N ASP A 406 22.14 9.06 16.61
CA ASP A 406 23.21 8.85 15.64
C ASP A 406 22.90 7.63 14.75
N PRO A 407 23.15 7.69 13.43
CA PRO A 407 22.83 6.58 12.52
C PRO A 407 23.40 5.22 12.95
N GLU A 408 24.61 5.18 13.49
CA GLU A 408 25.26 3.93 13.90
C GLU A 408 24.54 3.34 15.13
N GLN A 409 24.24 4.17 16.13
CA GLN A 409 23.45 3.78 17.31
C GLN A 409 22.02 3.37 16.94
N TYR A 410 21.45 3.94 15.89
CA TYR A 410 20.14 3.56 15.40
C TYR A 410 20.17 2.16 14.77
N ILE A 411 21.18 1.87 13.94
CA ILE A 411 21.34 0.54 13.34
C ILE A 411 21.52 -0.54 14.41
N GLU A 412 22.31 -0.27 15.45
CA GLU A 412 22.52 -1.20 16.56
C GLU A 412 21.22 -1.61 17.30
N GLN A 413 20.17 -0.80 17.24
CA GLN A 413 18.88 -1.11 17.87
C GLN A 413 18.07 -2.18 17.12
N PHE A 414 18.37 -2.43 15.84
CA PHE A 414 17.61 -3.42 15.03
C PHE A 414 18.49 -4.34 14.20
N TYR A 415 19.80 -4.10 14.12
CA TYR A 415 20.70 -4.85 13.24
C TYR A 415 22.13 -4.92 13.81
N GLU A 416 22.32 -5.82 14.78
CA GLU A 416 23.55 -5.97 15.58
C GLU A 416 24.80 -6.32 14.76
N ILE A 417 24.63 -6.94 13.59
CA ILE A 417 25.75 -7.45 12.77
C ILE A 417 26.37 -6.36 11.89
N TRP A 418 25.76 -5.17 11.80
CA TRP A 418 26.24 -4.07 10.96
C TRP A 418 27.72 -3.74 11.15
N ARG A 419 28.21 -3.64 12.39
CA ARG A 419 29.62 -3.30 12.68
C ARG A 419 30.60 -4.28 12.05
N ALA A 420 30.24 -5.55 11.95
CA ALA A 420 31.07 -6.56 11.29
C ALA A 420 31.07 -6.38 9.76
N LEU A 421 29.91 -6.02 9.19
CA LEU A 421 29.72 -5.84 7.75
C LEU A 421 30.24 -4.50 7.22
N ALA A 422 30.22 -3.44 8.03
CA ALA A 422 30.64 -2.10 7.61
C ALA A 422 32.06 -2.10 7.00
N LYS A 423 32.93 -3.01 7.47
CA LYS A 423 34.28 -3.21 6.93
C LYS A 423 34.27 -3.76 5.49
N SER A 424 33.43 -4.74 5.19
CA SER A 424 33.37 -5.38 3.87
C SER A 424 32.57 -4.54 2.85
N VAL A 425 31.54 -3.85 3.34
CA VAL A 425 30.65 -3.02 2.53
C VAL A 425 31.34 -1.77 1.96
N GLY A 426 32.35 -1.23 2.66
CA GLY A 426 33.15 -0.10 2.19
C GLY A 426 34.26 -0.44 1.20
N LEU A 427 34.45 -1.70 0.84
CA LEU A 427 35.50 -2.09 -0.11
C LEU A 427 35.15 -1.64 -1.54
N PRO A 428 36.12 -1.13 -2.33
CA PRO A 428 35.88 -0.78 -3.72
C PRO A 428 35.54 -2.02 -4.54
N GLU A 429 34.83 -1.82 -5.65
CA GLU A 429 34.65 -2.86 -6.67
C GLU A 429 35.96 -3.12 -7.42
N ARG A 430 36.05 -4.27 -8.08
CA ARG A 430 37.23 -4.64 -8.87
C ARG A 430 36.97 -4.38 -10.34
N ASP A 431 37.83 -3.60 -10.97
CA ASP A 431 37.72 -3.31 -12.39
C ASP A 431 38.03 -4.55 -13.23
N LEU A 432 37.15 -4.81 -14.20
CA LEU A 432 37.32 -5.86 -15.18
C LEU A 432 38.19 -5.34 -16.33
N VAL A 433 39.50 -5.47 -16.15
CA VAL A 433 40.52 -5.03 -17.13
C VAL A 433 41.17 -6.17 -17.91
N VAL A 434 40.93 -7.43 -17.50
CA VAL A 434 41.58 -8.61 -18.10
C VAL A 434 40.72 -9.16 -19.25
N PRO A 435 41.21 -9.18 -20.50
CA PRO A 435 40.44 -9.70 -21.64
C PRO A 435 40.20 -11.22 -21.61
N ASP A 436 41.05 -12.03 -20.94
CA ASP A 436 40.74 -13.45 -20.72
C ASP A 436 39.69 -13.60 -19.62
N LEU A 437 38.43 -13.59 -20.07
CA LEU A 437 37.26 -13.66 -19.20
C LEU A 437 37.14 -14.97 -18.41
N ARG A 438 37.89 -16.04 -18.73
CA ARG A 438 37.89 -17.28 -17.90
C ARG A 438 38.50 -17.05 -16.52
N VAL A 439 39.41 -16.09 -16.40
CA VAL A 439 40.04 -15.72 -15.12
C VAL A 439 39.00 -15.05 -14.21
N SER A 440 38.25 -14.11 -14.77
CA SER A 440 37.23 -13.34 -14.05
C SER A 440 35.93 -14.11 -13.83
N PHE A 441 35.57 -14.95 -14.80
CA PHE A 441 34.36 -15.76 -14.83
C PHE A 441 34.71 -17.24 -15.04
N PRO A 442 35.14 -17.96 -13.99
CA PRO A 442 35.42 -19.39 -14.09
C PRO A 442 34.22 -20.22 -14.57
N SER A 443 33.01 -19.83 -14.16
CA SER A 443 31.75 -20.34 -14.73
C SER A 443 30.77 -19.20 -14.96
N ALA A 444 30.24 -19.07 -16.18
CA ALA A 444 29.24 -18.08 -16.55
C ALA A 444 27.93 -18.26 -15.78
N HIS A 445 27.61 -19.49 -15.35
CA HIS A 445 26.39 -19.79 -14.60
C HIS A 445 26.36 -19.20 -13.19
N ASP A 446 27.50 -18.76 -12.66
CA ASP A 446 27.60 -18.15 -11.34
C ASP A 446 27.23 -16.66 -11.35
N TRP A 447 27.14 -16.03 -12.52
CA TRP A 447 27.18 -14.57 -12.61
C TRP A 447 25.93 -13.97 -13.26
N TYR A 448 25.55 -12.85 -12.67
CA TYR A 448 24.55 -11.94 -13.19
C TYR A 448 25.17 -10.55 -13.33
N PHE A 449 24.49 -9.67 -14.03
CA PHE A 449 24.87 -8.26 -14.12
C PHE A 449 23.68 -7.33 -14.02
N VAL A 450 23.98 -6.08 -13.65
CA VAL A 450 23.06 -4.95 -13.71
C VAL A 450 23.73 -3.78 -14.42
N PRO A 451 23.00 -3.00 -15.23
CA PRO A 451 23.52 -1.79 -15.86
C PRO A 451 23.68 -0.64 -14.85
N ILE A 452 24.80 0.11 -14.93
CA ILE A 452 25.19 1.19 -14.01
C ILE A 452 25.25 2.53 -14.73
N GLY A 453 24.82 3.61 -14.06
CA GLY A 453 24.52 4.89 -14.69
C GLY A 453 25.68 5.87 -14.77
N ASN A 454 26.66 5.78 -13.89
CA ASN A 454 27.94 6.51 -13.99
C ASN A 454 28.97 5.85 -13.06
N ALA A 455 30.25 5.86 -13.42
CA ALA A 455 31.34 5.36 -12.58
C ALA A 455 31.63 6.30 -11.39
N ASP A 456 31.47 7.61 -11.59
CA ASP A 456 31.73 8.63 -10.56
C ASP A 456 30.72 8.53 -9.41
N SER A 457 31.19 8.06 -8.26
CA SER A 457 30.39 7.95 -7.02
C SER A 457 30.29 9.27 -6.25
N GLN A 458 30.45 10.42 -6.92
CA GLN A 458 30.49 11.75 -6.31
C GLN A 458 29.31 12.65 -6.74
N GLY A 459 29.00 13.63 -5.89
CA GLY A 459 27.95 14.62 -6.15
C GLY A 459 26.55 14.00 -6.27
N LYS A 460 25.88 14.24 -7.41
CA LYS A 460 24.50 13.78 -7.68
C LYS A 460 24.41 12.34 -8.21
N ASN A 461 25.53 11.70 -8.57
CA ASN A 461 25.58 10.33 -9.09
C ASN A 461 26.01 9.38 -7.97
N LEU A 462 25.21 9.32 -6.91
CA LEU A 462 25.57 8.60 -5.69
C LEU A 462 25.29 7.11 -5.85
N ARG A 463 26.32 6.25 -5.91
CA ARG A 463 26.22 4.78 -5.79
C ARG A 463 26.84 4.32 -4.47
N CYS A 464 26.02 3.92 -3.51
CA CYS A 464 26.50 3.59 -2.16
C CYS A 464 25.43 2.81 -1.37
N MET A 465 25.76 2.49 -0.12
CA MET A 465 24.74 2.07 0.83
C MET A 465 23.90 3.24 1.32
N LEU A 466 22.60 3.03 1.38
CA LEU A 466 21.62 3.96 1.91
C LEU A 466 20.94 3.37 3.15
N LEU A 467 20.82 4.19 4.20
CA LEU A 467 20.06 3.91 5.41
C LEU A 467 18.82 4.79 5.45
N GLY A 468 17.64 4.17 5.59
CA GLY A 468 16.37 4.84 5.86
C GLY A 468 16.03 4.80 7.35
N LYS A 469 15.87 5.97 7.97
CA LYS A 469 15.35 6.15 9.34
C LYS A 469 13.87 6.52 9.38
N GLY A 470 13.21 6.55 8.23
CA GLY A 470 11.83 7.01 8.06
C GLY A 470 11.75 8.38 7.39
N GLY A 471 10.76 8.55 6.53
CA GLY A 471 10.54 9.72 5.70
C GLY A 471 11.79 10.12 4.94
N LYS A 472 12.13 11.41 5.04
CA LYS A 472 13.28 12.03 4.37
C LYS A 472 14.60 11.88 5.13
N GLU A 473 14.63 11.16 6.25
CA GLU A 473 15.87 10.86 6.98
C GLU A 473 16.64 9.70 6.31
N VAL A 474 17.22 10.01 5.15
CA VAL A 474 18.01 9.05 4.35
C VAL A 474 19.50 9.42 4.41
N TYR A 475 20.33 8.45 4.79
CA TYR A 475 21.76 8.62 4.96
C TYR A 475 22.52 7.77 3.96
N LYS A 476 23.64 8.30 3.45
CA LYS A 476 24.60 7.56 2.64
C LYS A 476 25.80 7.13 3.47
N PHE A 477 26.29 5.93 3.22
CA PHE A 477 27.51 5.44 3.86
C PHE A 477 28.75 6.02 3.17
N ASP A 478 29.65 6.56 3.96
CA ASP A 478 30.97 7.05 3.56
C ASP A 478 32.00 6.00 3.97
N ALA A 479 32.59 5.33 2.97
CA ALA A 479 33.56 4.27 3.19
C ALA A 479 34.89 4.77 3.78
N GLU A 480 35.31 6.01 3.44
CA GLU A 480 36.55 6.60 3.93
C GLU A 480 36.44 6.95 5.41
N ARG A 481 35.32 7.59 5.77
CA ARG A 481 35.03 8.00 7.16
C ARG A 481 34.41 6.89 7.99
N ARG A 482 34.01 5.78 7.36
CA ARG A 482 33.25 4.67 7.96
C ARG A 482 32.05 5.18 8.77
N GLY A 483 31.31 6.09 8.17
CA GLY A 483 30.23 6.79 8.84
C GLY A 483 29.08 7.13 7.90
N TRP A 484 28.03 7.70 8.46
CA TRP A 484 26.81 8.01 7.73
C TRP A 484 26.65 9.51 7.57
N THR A 485 26.32 9.95 6.36
CA THR A 485 26.05 11.36 6.07
C THR A 485 24.65 11.53 5.50
N LEU A 486 23.92 12.55 5.97
CA LEU A 486 22.56 12.81 5.51
C LEU A 486 22.57 13.22 4.03
N VAL A 487 21.69 12.63 3.23
CA VAL A 487 21.47 13.03 1.84
C VAL A 487 20.57 14.27 1.84
N LYS A 488 21.13 15.44 1.48
CA LYS A 488 20.42 16.73 1.50
C LYS A 488 19.94 17.19 0.12
N ASP A 489 20.67 16.84 -0.93
CA ASP A 489 20.47 17.41 -2.27
C ASP A 489 19.35 16.73 -3.07
N ILE A 490 18.90 15.56 -2.62
CA ILE A 490 17.92 14.72 -3.30
C ILE A 490 16.91 14.25 -2.25
N ALA A 491 15.63 14.55 -2.48
CA ALA A 491 14.56 14.13 -1.59
C ALA A 491 14.24 12.64 -1.80
N ILE A 492 14.86 11.77 -1.01
CA ILE A 492 14.55 10.33 -0.99
C ILE A 492 13.66 10.05 0.22
N GLU A 493 12.62 9.25 0.04
CA GLU A 493 11.82 8.73 1.14
C GLU A 493 12.06 7.22 1.28
N LEU A 494 12.53 6.77 2.45
CA LEU A 494 12.70 5.36 2.75
C LEU A 494 12.06 5.02 4.10
N PRO A 495 11.34 3.88 4.20
CA PRO A 495 10.86 3.34 5.46
C PRO A 495 11.97 3.24 6.52
N PRO A 496 11.64 3.38 7.81
CA PRO A 496 12.59 3.13 8.88
C PRO A 496 13.13 1.69 8.80
N LYS A 497 14.31 1.45 9.40
CA LYS A 497 14.98 0.14 9.41
C LYS A 497 15.26 -0.42 8.00
N THR A 498 15.63 0.44 7.06
CA THR A 498 15.97 0.05 5.68
C THR A 498 17.46 0.26 5.43
N ILE A 499 18.15 -0.76 4.92
CA ILE A 499 19.56 -0.69 4.47
C ILE A 499 19.66 -1.33 3.09
N VAL A 500 19.94 -0.52 2.07
CA VAL A 500 19.96 -0.94 0.65
C VAL A 500 21.21 -0.47 -0.06
N TYR A 501 21.65 -1.20 -1.08
CA TYR A 501 22.69 -0.78 -2.02
C TYR A 501 22.02 -0.30 -3.30
N GLY A 502 22.30 0.94 -3.70
CA GLY A 502 21.65 1.52 -4.88
C GLY A 502 22.43 2.69 -5.44
N GLU A 503 21.94 3.20 -6.57
CA GLU A 503 22.46 4.39 -7.22
C GLU A 503 21.38 5.41 -7.56
N ILE A 504 21.74 6.69 -7.47
CA ILE A 504 20.94 7.76 -8.07
C ILE A 504 21.33 7.90 -9.53
N VAL A 505 20.34 7.73 -10.40
CA VAL A 505 20.51 7.80 -11.84
C VAL A 505 19.70 8.92 -12.46
N LYS A 506 20.08 9.29 -13.67
CA LYS A 506 19.35 10.21 -14.54
C LYS A 506 18.54 9.42 -15.55
N GLU A 507 17.22 9.52 -15.44
CA GLU A 507 16.28 9.07 -16.47
C GLU A 507 15.95 10.24 -17.39
N LEU A 508 15.94 9.99 -18.69
CA LEU A 508 15.75 10.99 -19.72
C LEU A 508 14.35 10.84 -20.34
N GLN A 509 13.65 11.95 -20.53
CA GLN A 509 12.36 11.99 -21.20
C GLN A 509 12.42 12.97 -22.38
N GLY A 510 11.94 12.54 -23.55
CA GLY A 510 12.12 13.27 -24.81
C GLY A 510 13.53 13.13 -25.40
N GLU A 511 13.81 13.84 -26.49
CA GLU A 511 15.04 13.72 -27.28
C GLU A 511 15.68 15.09 -27.57
N GLY A 512 17.01 15.09 -27.78
CA GLY A 512 17.77 16.27 -28.17
C GLY A 512 17.67 17.44 -27.19
N LYS A 513 17.43 18.66 -27.72
CA LYS A 513 17.38 19.89 -26.91
C LYS A 513 16.18 19.95 -25.95
N SER A 514 15.11 19.21 -26.24
CA SER A 514 13.88 19.16 -25.44
C SER A 514 13.91 18.06 -24.36
N GLN A 515 15.05 17.41 -24.17
CA GLN A 515 15.22 16.33 -23.19
C GLN A 515 15.14 16.84 -21.74
N ILE A 516 14.28 16.21 -20.96
CA ILE A 516 14.10 16.43 -19.52
C ILE A 516 14.92 15.38 -18.76
N VAL A 517 15.63 15.81 -17.72
CA VAL A 517 16.42 14.92 -16.84
C VAL A 517 15.70 14.76 -15.51
N ILE A 518 15.44 13.51 -15.12
CA ILE A 518 14.73 13.15 -13.89
C ILE A 518 15.64 12.27 -13.04
N ASN A 519 15.91 12.68 -11.80
CA ASN A 519 16.69 11.86 -10.87
C ASN A 519 15.80 10.78 -10.26
N THR A 520 16.28 9.53 -10.28
CA THR A 520 15.57 8.35 -9.75
C THR A 520 16.53 7.49 -8.93
N LEU A 521 16.07 6.91 -7.83
CA LEU A 521 16.83 5.92 -7.08
C LEU A 521 16.63 4.53 -7.70
N HIS A 522 17.70 3.91 -8.17
CA HIS A 522 17.73 2.54 -8.64
C HIS A 522 18.39 1.64 -7.59
N LEU A 523 17.62 0.76 -6.96
CA LEU A 523 18.11 -0.27 -6.06
C LEU A 523 18.83 -1.36 -6.85
N ILE A 524 20.01 -1.75 -6.37
CA ILE A 524 20.83 -2.82 -6.95
C ILE A 524 20.60 -4.12 -6.15
N ASP A 525 20.74 -4.06 -4.82
CA ASP A 525 20.56 -5.18 -3.89
C ASP A 525 20.21 -4.63 -2.49
N GLY A 526 19.81 -5.46 -1.53
CA GLY A 526 19.37 -5.03 -0.21
C GLY A 526 19.83 -5.94 0.93
N LEU A 527 20.04 -5.35 2.11
CA LEU A 527 20.30 -6.10 3.35
C LEU A 527 19.04 -6.19 4.19
N VAL A 528 18.42 -5.03 4.46
CA VAL A 528 17.25 -4.94 5.33
C VAL A 528 16.21 -4.05 4.66
N LEU A 529 14.98 -4.53 4.53
CA LEU A 529 13.87 -3.77 3.93
C LEU A 529 12.79 -3.56 5.00
N GLY A 530 12.63 -2.34 5.50
CA GLY A 530 11.65 -2.01 6.53
C GLY A 530 11.69 -2.92 7.77
N GLY A 531 12.89 -3.36 8.18
CA GLY A 531 13.11 -4.29 9.31
C GLY A 531 13.20 -5.77 8.93
N GLU A 532 12.95 -6.16 7.69
CA GLU A 532 13.10 -7.55 7.19
C GLU A 532 14.54 -7.79 6.71
N ASP A 533 15.31 -8.66 7.39
CA ASP A 533 16.66 -9.07 6.94
C ASP A 533 16.55 -10.05 5.75
N ILE A 534 16.99 -9.61 4.58
CA ILE A 534 16.98 -10.40 3.33
C ILE A 534 18.39 -10.84 2.91
N ARG A 535 19.43 -10.51 3.67
CA ARG A 535 20.85 -10.70 3.32
C ARG A 535 21.21 -12.15 2.97
N CYS A 536 20.59 -13.09 3.67
CA CYS A 536 20.86 -14.53 3.53
C CYS A 536 20.00 -15.20 2.44
N LEU A 537 19.11 -14.45 1.78
CA LEU A 537 18.41 -14.96 0.61
C LEU A 537 19.37 -15.03 -0.58
N PRO A 538 19.19 -15.96 -1.53
CA PRO A 538 19.87 -15.96 -2.82
C PRO A 538 19.74 -14.63 -3.57
N LEU A 539 20.74 -14.27 -4.37
CA LEU A 539 20.80 -13.00 -5.11
C LEU A 539 19.51 -12.71 -5.90
N ALA A 540 18.99 -13.69 -6.65
CA ALA A 540 17.75 -13.54 -7.41
C ALA A 540 16.53 -13.24 -6.50
N LYS A 541 16.44 -13.90 -5.34
CA LYS A 541 15.35 -13.66 -4.36
C LYS A 541 15.49 -12.29 -3.68
N ARG A 542 16.71 -11.84 -3.35
CA ARG A 542 16.95 -10.47 -2.85
C ARG A 542 16.55 -9.42 -3.87
N ASN A 543 16.94 -9.62 -5.14
CA ASN A 543 16.57 -8.72 -6.23
C ASN A 543 15.05 -8.67 -6.43
N ALA A 544 14.34 -9.81 -6.36
CA ALA A 544 12.88 -9.84 -6.39
C ALA A 544 12.24 -9.05 -5.22
N ARG A 545 12.81 -9.15 -4.00
CA ARG A 545 12.38 -8.34 -2.85
C ARG A 545 12.60 -6.85 -3.07
N CYS A 546 13.74 -6.45 -3.64
CA CYS A 546 14.00 -5.05 -3.99
C CYS A 546 12.98 -4.52 -5.01
N HIS A 547 12.58 -5.33 -6.00
CA HIS A 547 11.51 -4.95 -6.94
C HIS A 547 10.18 -4.75 -6.24
N LEU A 548 9.81 -5.66 -5.33
CA LEU A 548 8.58 -5.55 -4.55
C LEU A 548 8.57 -4.29 -3.68
N PHE A 549 9.69 -4.02 -3.01
CA PHE A 549 9.90 -2.85 -2.15
C PHE A 549 9.82 -1.54 -2.95
N ALA A 550 10.50 -1.49 -4.10
CA ALA A 550 10.43 -0.35 -5.00
C ALA A 550 9.00 -0.14 -5.53
N LYS A 551 8.28 -1.21 -5.90
CA LYS A 551 6.89 -1.15 -6.36
C LYS A 551 5.96 -0.56 -5.29
N ALA A 552 6.17 -0.91 -4.01
CA ALA A 552 5.39 -0.37 -2.90
C ALA A 552 5.68 1.11 -2.60
N LEU A 553 6.93 1.55 -2.79
CA LEU A 553 7.34 2.93 -2.52
C LEU A 553 7.12 3.90 -3.68
N ASN A 554 7.08 3.40 -4.92
CA ASN A 554 7.06 4.26 -6.08
C ASN A 554 5.79 5.10 -6.14
N LYS A 555 5.94 6.43 -6.18
CA LYS A 555 4.85 7.40 -6.34
C LYS A 555 5.00 8.06 -7.72
N PRO A 556 3.96 8.09 -8.55
CA PRO A 556 4.01 8.79 -9.83
C PRO A 556 4.33 10.27 -9.66
N ILE A 557 5.09 10.82 -10.61
CA ILE A 557 5.22 12.27 -10.72
C ILE A 557 3.89 12.79 -11.29
N MET A 558 3.08 13.39 -10.42
CA MET A 558 1.85 14.10 -10.82
C MET A 558 2.25 15.31 -11.67
N ASN A 559 2.02 15.23 -12.98
CA ASN A 559 2.00 16.42 -13.83
C ASN A 559 0.67 17.12 -13.57
N THR A 560 0.71 18.28 -12.94
CA THR A 560 -0.47 19.15 -12.86
C THR A 560 -0.93 19.47 -14.29
N ALA A 561 -2.08 18.92 -14.65
CA ALA A 561 -2.95 19.18 -15.81
C ALA A 561 -2.37 19.86 -17.07
N GLY A 562 -2.45 19.16 -18.21
CA GLY A 562 -3.21 19.66 -19.36
C GLY A 562 -2.64 20.78 -20.24
N THR A 563 -1.39 21.23 -20.06
CA THR A 563 -0.75 22.14 -21.03
C THR A 563 0.59 21.58 -21.49
N SER A 564 0.74 21.41 -22.79
CA SER A 564 1.94 20.91 -23.46
C SER A 564 3.21 21.73 -23.19
N ASP A 565 3.08 22.91 -22.58
CA ASP A 565 4.16 23.88 -22.39
C ASP A 565 4.73 23.92 -20.96
N ALA A 566 4.16 23.18 -20.00
CA ALA A 566 4.62 23.15 -18.61
C ALA A 566 5.87 22.26 -18.36
N ILE A 567 6.47 21.73 -19.42
CA ILE A 567 7.66 20.88 -19.36
C ILE A 567 8.93 21.67 -18.98
N SER A 568 8.96 22.98 -19.23
CA SER A 568 10.18 23.79 -19.07
C SER A 568 10.36 24.44 -17.69
N THR A 569 9.33 24.47 -16.84
CA THR A 569 9.35 25.15 -15.53
C THR A 569 9.01 24.25 -14.34
N ALA A 570 8.89 22.93 -14.55
CA ALA A 570 8.72 21.94 -13.48
C ALA A 570 9.98 21.74 -12.59
N THR A 571 10.97 22.63 -12.69
CA THR A 571 12.14 22.67 -11.79
C THR A 571 11.89 23.45 -10.50
N SER A 572 10.74 24.13 -10.33
CA SER A 572 10.48 24.95 -9.13
C SER A 572 9.09 24.85 -8.49
N ALA A 573 8.15 24.04 -9.00
CA ALA A 573 6.81 23.91 -8.40
C ALA A 573 6.57 22.59 -7.60
N ASN A 574 7.42 21.56 -7.75
CA ASN A 574 7.34 20.32 -6.98
C ASN A 574 8.42 20.23 -5.89
N ILE A 575 8.51 21.26 -5.03
CA ILE A 575 9.51 21.35 -3.93
C ILE A 575 9.30 20.25 -2.85
N GLY A 576 8.23 19.45 -2.94
CA GLY A 576 7.89 18.42 -1.95
C GLY A 576 8.07 16.96 -2.37
N ALA A 577 8.10 16.65 -3.68
CA ALA A 577 7.97 15.28 -4.18
C ALA A 577 9.27 14.46 -4.02
N SER A 578 9.16 13.27 -3.42
CA SER A 578 10.27 12.33 -3.32
C SER A 578 10.67 11.80 -4.70
N VAL A 579 11.94 11.47 -4.89
CA VAL A 579 12.38 10.79 -6.10
C VAL A 579 11.70 9.44 -6.24
N GLN A 580 11.45 9.05 -7.49
CA GLN A 580 10.93 7.71 -7.78
C GLN A 580 11.98 6.64 -7.43
N ILE A 581 11.49 5.46 -7.09
CA ILE A 581 12.32 4.32 -6.69
C ILE A 581 12.02 3.15 -7.63
N ARG A 582 13.08 2.53 -8.14
CA ARG A 582 13.03 1.32 -8.98
C ARG A 582 14.07 0.33 -8.49
N ALA A 583 13.92 -0.93 -8.84
CA ALA A 583 15.01 -1.89 -8.72
C ALA A 583 15.54 -2.23 -10.11
N LYS A 584 16.84 -2.52 -10.21
CA LYS A 584 17.46 -2.92 -11.47
C LYS A 584 17.15 -4.38 -11.75
N GLN A 585 16.77 -4.65 -12.99
CA GLN A 585 16.65 -6.00 -13.50
C GLN A 585 18.00 -6.71 -13.42
N LEU A 586 17.98 -7.91 -12.86
CA LEU A 586 19.12 -8.80 -12.82
C LEU A 586 19.14 -9.64 -14.11
N TYR A 587 20.23 -9.55 -14.88
CA TYR A 587 20.42 -10.30 -16.13
C TYR A 587 21.43 -11.42 -15.91
N SER A 588 21.18 -12.62 -16.43
CA SER A 588 22.21 -13.65 -16.43
C SER A 588 23.36 -13.25 -17.34
N LEU A 589 24.58 -13.74 -17.10
CA LEU A 589 25.69 -13.49 -18.03
C LEU A 589 25.37 -13.97 -19.47
N PHE A 590 24.52 -14.99 -19.60
CA PHE A 590 24.02 -15.50 -20.88
C PHE A 590 23.04 -14.54 -21.59
N ASP A 591 22.47 -13.56 -20.88
CA ASP A 591 21.54 -12.57 -21.44
C ASP A 591 22.26 -11.35 -22.00
N MET A 592 23.59 -11.40 -22.14
CA MET A 592 24.38 -10.24 -22.57
C MET A 592 23.97 -9.72 -23.95
N GLU A 593 23.81 -10.63 -24.92
CA GLU A 593 23.36 -10.24 -26.26
C GLU A 593 21.91 -9.73 -26.26
N THR A 594 21.03 -10.33 -25.46
CA THR A 594 19.65 -9.86 -25.27
C THR A 594 19.62 -8.45 -24.70
N PHE A 595 20.43 -8.16 -23.68
CA PHE A 595 20.56 -6.85 -23.07
C PHE A 595 21.07 -5.81 -24.08
N PHE A 596 22.19 -6.07 -24.76
CA PHE A 596 22.74 -5.13 -25.73
C PHE A 596 21.84 -4.93 -26.95
N GLY A 597 21.11 -5.97 -27.38
CA GLY A 597 20.09 -5.88 -28.44
C GLY A 597 18.87 -5.04 -28.05
N SER A 598 18.60 -4.88 -26.75
CA SER A 598 17.54 -4.00 -26.24
C SER A 598 17.92 -2.51 -26.24
N LEU A 599 19.23 -2.20 -26.30
CA LEU A 599 19.71 -0.83 -26.27
C LEU A 599 19.44 -0.14 -27.62
N LYS A 600 19.00 1.11 -27.55
CA LYS A 600 18.74 1.96 -28.71
C LYS A 600 19.63 3.19 -28.65
N SER A 601 20.03 3.67 -29.83
CA SER A 601 20.74 4.94 -29.95
C SER A 601 19.84 6.09 -29.53
N CYS A 602 20.36 6.99 -28.69
CA CYS A 602 19.72 8.21 -28.26
C CYS A 602 20.68 9.40 -28.37
N GLU A 603 20.17 10.52 -28.85
CA GLU A 603 20.91 11.78 -28.84
C GLU A 603 20.72 12.49 -27.51
N LEU A 604 21.81 12.68 -26.78
CA LEU A 604 21.81 13.43 -25.53
C LEU A 604 21.72 14.94 -25.80
N LYS A 605 21.25 15.71 -24.82
CA LYS A 605 21.23 17.18 -24.89
C LYS A 605 22.59 17.82 -25.25
N THR A 606 23.69 17.12 -24.99
CA THR A 606 25.06 17.55 -25.34
C THR A 606 25.43 17.32 -26.82
N GLY A 607 24.55 16.71 -27.62
CA GLY A 607 24.80 16.34 -29.03
C GLY A 607 25.50 14.99 -29.21
N ASN A 608 25.92 14.34 -28.12
CA ASN A 608 26.55 13.01 -28.19
C ASN A 608 25.49 11.91 -28.31
N SER A 609 25.70 10.97 -29.22
CA SER A 609 24.90 9.75 -29.31
C SER A 609 25.39 8.69 -28.32
N ARG A 610 24.46 8.06 -27.59
CA ARG A 610 24.69 6.98 -26.63
C ARG A 610 23.66 5.87 -26.78
N LEU A 611 23.94 4.71 -26.19
CA LEU A 611 23.01 3.58 -26.14
C LEU A 611 22.25 3.60 -24.82
N GLY A 612 20.92 3.57 -24.86
CA GLY A 612 20.05 3.50 -23.68
C GLY A 612 18.89 2.55 -23.88
N TYR A 613 18.24 2.13 -22.80
CA TYR A 613 17.04 1.31 -22.86
C TYR A 613 15.88 1.98 -22.14
N ARG A 614 14.67 1.56 -22.51
CA ARG A 614 13.44 2.11 -21.96
C ARG A 614 13.18 1.57 -20.57
N VAL A 615 12.88 2.47 -19.66
CA VAL A 615 12.40 2.17 -18.32
C VAL A 615 10.93 2.57 -18.26
N ALA A 616 10.06 1.57 -18.25
CA ALA A 616 8.62 1.76 -18.27
C ALA A 616 8.18 2.61 -17.08
N ASN A 617 7.25 3.53 -17.30
CA ASN A 617 6.57 4.26 -16.24
C ASN A 617 5.07 3.98 -16.35
N ILE A 618 4.40 3.92 -15.20
CA ILE A 618 3.00 3.51 -15.14
C ILE A 618 2.06 4.63 -15.62
N ILE A 619 2.41 5.89 -15.34
CA ILE A 619 1.56 7.06 -15.65
C ILE A 619 2.15 7.95 -16.76
N ASN A 620 3.47 7.95 -16.93
CA ASN A 620 4.19 8.84 -17.83
C ASN A 620 4.74 8.09 -19.05
N PRO A 621 5.03 8.78 -20.17
CA PRO A 621 5.69 8.15 -21.30
C PRO A 621 7.01 7.48 -20.89
N ASP A 622 7.39 6.45 -21.63
CA ASP A 622 8.63 5.70 -21.43
C ASP A 622 9.81 6.65 -21.27
N ARG A 623 10.59 6.41 -20.22
CA ARG A 623 11.84 7.13 -20.00
C ARG A 623 12.99 6.31 -20.54
N LEU A 624 14.07 6.97 -20.91
CA LEU A 624 15.30 6.34 -21.33
C LEU A 624 16.33 6.40 -20.22
N TYR A 625 16.97 5.28 -19.93
CA TYR A 625 18.13 5.21 -19.06
C TYR A 625 19.35 4.80 -19.87
N VAL A 626 20.45 5.53 -19.66
CA VAL A 626 21.69 5.38 -20.42
C VAL A 626 22.77 4.81 -19.49
N PRO A 627 23.14 3.53 -19.65
CA PRO A 627 24.20 2.95 -18.86
C PRO A 627 25.61 3.31 -19.37
N TYR A 628 26.55 3.30 -18.44
CA TYR A 628 27.98 3.56 -18.61
C TYR A 628 28.85 2.39 -18.18
N GLY A 629 28.26 1.38 -17.53
CA GLY A 629 28.97 0.21 -17.07
C GLY A 629 28.03 -0.95 -16.74
N LEU A 630 28.60 -2.14 -16.58
CA LEU A 630 27.93 -3.31 -16.01
C LEU A 630 28.58 -3.62 -14.67
N LEU A 631 27.76 -3.80 -13.64
CA LEU A 631 28.19 -4.37 -12.36
C LEU A 631 27.81 -5.84 -12.35
N PHE A 632 28.80 -6.71 -12.26
CA PHE A 632 28.64 -8.15 -12.17
C PHE A 632 28.55 -8.59 -10.72
N LEU A 633 27.55 -9.40 -10.42
CA LEU A 633 27.25 -9.94 -9.10
C LEU A 633 27.26 -11.46 -9.18
N ARG A 634 27.97 -12.08 -8.23
CA ARG A 634 28.08 -13.53 -8.16
C ARG A 634 26.94 -14.10 -7.30
N GLU A 635 26.18 -15.04 -7.84
CA GLU A 635 25.09 -15.73 -7.15
C GLU A 635 25.60 -16.89 -6.27
N VAL A 636 26.76 -17.44 -6.61
CA VAL A 636 27.35 -18.62 -5.94
C VAL A 636 28.49 -18.19 -5.03
N LYS A 637 28.64 -18.86 -3.89
CA LYS A 637 29.72 -18.57 -2.92
C LYS A 637 31.10 -18.66 -3.56
N PRO A 638 32.10 -17.90 -3.06
CA PRO A 638 33.46 -17.89 -3.62
C PRO A 638 34.11 -19.28 -3.76
N ASP A 639 33.81 -20.17 -2.82
CA ASP A 639 34.38 -21.52 -2.71
C ASP A 639 33.66 -22.58 -3.56
N TYR A 640 32.59 -22.19 -4.25
CA TYR A 640 31.81 -23.06 -5.12
C TYR A 640 31.81 -22.54 -6.56
N MET A 641 31.49 -23.42 -7.49
CA MET A 641 31.28 -23.12 -8.90
C MET A 641 30.11 -23.94 -9.41
N LYS A 642 29.09 -23.31 -9.99
CA LYS A 642 27.95 -23.97 -10.61
C LYS A 642 28.33 -24.39 -12.03
N THR A 643 28.02 -25.61 -12.42
CA THR A 643 28.37 -26.13 -13.75
C THR A 643 27.30 -27.10 -14.23
N LEU A 644 27.04 -27.12 -15.54
CA LEU A 644 26.09 -28.04 -16.15
C LEU A 644 26.78 -29.37 -16.48
N SER A 645 26.27 -30.48 -15.94
CA SER A 645 26.75 -31.82 -16.31
C SER A 645 26.23 -32.20 -17.70
N LYS A 646 27.12 -32.31 -18.69
CA LYS A 646 26.74 -32.77 -20.04
C LYS A 646 26.13 -34.17 -20.07
N LYS A 647 26.53 -35.04 -19.12
CA LYS A 647 26.05 -36.43 -19.05
C LYS A 647 24.64 -36.53 -18.47
N GLN A 648 24.34 -35.73 -17.45
CA GLN A 648 23.05 -35.80 -16.74
C GLN A 648 22.08 -34.68 -17.10
N ASN A 649 22.55 -33.69 -17.88
CA ASN A 649 21.83 -32.46 -18.18
C ASN A 649 21.27 -31.75 -16.93
N LYS A 650 22.07 -31.75 -15.85
CA LYS A 650 21.73 -31.17 -14.54
C LYS A 650 22.85 -30.29 -14.03
N PHE A 651 22.49 -29.21 -13.35
CA PHE A 651 23.47 -28.38 -12.64
C PHE A 651 24.03 -29.12 -11.42
N TYR A 652 25.33 -28.99 -11.20
CA TYR A 652 26.01 -29.41 -9.98
C TYR A 652 26.90 -28.27 -9.49
N TYR A 653 27.30 -28.37 -8.22
CA TYR A 653 28.16 -27.42 -7.54
C TYR A 653 29.49 -28.08 -7.23
N PHE A 654 30.56 -27.56 -7.80
CA PHE A 654 31.93 -27.98 -7.57
C PHE A 654 32.56 -27.11 -6.47
N HIS A 655 33.03 -27.72 -5.39
CA HIS A 655 33.76 -27.02 -4.35
C HIS A 655 35.23 -26.87 -4.75
N THR A 656 35.68 -25.63 -4.92
CA THR A 656 37.00 -25.31 -5.49
C THR A 656 38.17 -25.72 -4.59
N LYS A 657 37.95 -25.82 -3.26
CA LYS A 657 38.95 -26.24 -2.26
C LYS A 657 38.99 -27.77 -2.09
N THR A 658 37.85 -28.41 -1.82
CA THR A 658 37.81 -29.87 -1.58
C THR A 658 37.81 -30.69 -2.86
N LYS A 659 37.57 -30.05 -4.02
CA LYS A 659 37.47 -30.68 -5.35
C LYS A 659 36.28 -31.65 -5.49
N GLU A 660 35.30 -31.57 -4.59
CA GLU A 660 34.09 -32.39 -4.64
C GLU A 660 33.02 -31.76 -5.52
N SER A 661 32.24 -32.59 -6.22
CA SER A 661 31.05 -32.18 -6.98
C SER A 661 29.80 -32.78 -6.37
N ARG A 662 28.80 -31.94 -6.10
CA ARG A 662 27.51 -32.35 -5.56
C ARG A 662 26.37 -31.75 -6.38
N PHE A 663 25.36 -32.55 -6.68
CA PHE A 663 24.09 -32.11 -7.22
C PHE A 663 23.22 -31.47 -6.13
N PRO A 664 22.27 -30.57 -6.46
CA PRO A 664 21.43 -29.87 -5.49
C PRO A 664 20.77 -30.79 -4.45
N GLU A 665 20.31 -31.97 -4.88
CA GLU A 665 19.62 -32.95 -4.04
C GLU A 665 20.54 -33.64 -3.02
N GLN A 666 21.86 -33.47 -3.15
CA GLN A 666 22.87 -34.04 -2.25
C GLN A 666 23.29 -33.08 -1.12
N PHE A 667 22.72 -31.88 -1.08
CA PHE A 667 22.91 -30.93 0.00
C PHE A 667 21.74 -31.02 0.98
N ASN A 668 21.99 -30.75 2.26
CA ASN A 668 20.91 -30.65 3.24
C ASN A 668 20.09 -29.37 2.99
N ASN A 669 20.78 -28.29 2.62
CA ASN A 669 20.15 -27.06 2.13
C ASN A 669 21.08 -26.41 1.10
N GLN A 670 20.89 -26.76 -0.17
CA GLN A 670 21.73 -26.29 -1.27
C GLN A 670 21.81 -24.75 -1.32
N GLU A 671 20.69 -24.05 -1.16
CA GLU A 671 20.67 -22.58 -1.22
C GLU A 671 21.60 -21.98 -0.16
N LYS A 672 21.45 -22.40 1.11
CA LYS A 672 22.25 -21.88 2.22
C LYS A 672 23.72 -22.30 2.14
N GLU A 673 23.99 -23.49 1.63
CA GLU A 673 25.34 -24.04 1.56
C GLU A 673 26.16 -23.42 0.42
N THR A 674 25.54 -23.18 -0.74
CA THR A 674 26.26 -22.87 -1.99
C THR A 674 25.98 -21.48 -2.57
N LEU A 675 24.88 -20.82 -2.23
CA LEU A 675 24.53 -19.51 -2.80
C LEU A 675 25.07 -18.38 -1.92
N ALA A 676 25.50 -17.30 -2.57
CA ALA A 676 26.15 -16.16 -1.96
C ALA A 676 25.17 -15.31 -1.14
N THR A 677 25.57 -14.97 0.07
CA THR A 677 24.93 -13.91 0.85
C THR A 677 25.16 -12.55 0.18
N PHE A 678 24.46 -11.52 0.67
CA PHE A 678 24.70 -10.15 0.20
C PHE A 678 26.16 -9.71 0.33
N ASP A 679 26.80 -9.99 1.47
CA ASP A 679 28.17 -9.55 1.72
C ASP A 679 29.18 -10.24 0.81
N GLU A 680 28.99 -11.54 0.55
CA GLU A 680 29.80 -12.30 -0.41
C GLU A 680 29.62 -11.73 -1.84
N ALA A 681 28.37 -11.53 -2.28
CA ALA A 681 28.07 -10.97 -3.60
C ALA A 681 28.65 -9.56 -3.77
N LEU A 682 28.47 -8.69 -2.77
CA LEU A 682 29.02 -7.34 -2.77
C LEU A 682 30.56 -7.38 -2.79
N HIS A 683 31.20 -8.21 -1.97
CA HIS A 683 32.67 -8.28 -1.91
C HIS A 683 33.30 -8.78 -3.23
N THR A 684 32.65 -9.69 -3.94
CA THR A 684 33.19 -10.28 -5.18
C THR A 684 32.81 -9.54 -6.45
N ARG A 685 32.09 -8.42 -6.34
CA ARG A 685 31.55 -7.71 -7.51
C ARG A 685 32.66 -7.21 -8.44
N LEU A 686 32.40 -7.34 -9.74
CA LEU A 686 33.28 -6.85 -10.80
C LEU A 686 32.59 -5.71 -11.55
N PHE A 687 33.34 -4.70 -11.94
CA PHE A 687 32.82 -3.56 -12.68
C PHE A 687 33.47 -3.48 -14.05
N TRP A 688 32.65 -3.37 -15.09
CA TRP A 688 33.10 -3.10 -16.44
C TRP A 688 32.55 -1.76 -16.89
N GLU A 689 33.43 -0.77 -17.05
CA GLU A 689 33.09 0.55 -17.55
C GLU A 689 33.26 0.63 -19.07
N TRP A 690 32.33 1.30 -19.75
CA TRP A 690 32.55 1.78 -21.11
C TRP A 690 32.33 3.28 -21.22
N THR A 691 33.39 3.99 -21.62
CA THR A 691 33.35 5.42 -21.87
C THR A 691 33.04 5.73 -23.33
N LEU A 692 33.23 4.77 -24.24
CA LEU A 692 33.07 4.96 -25.68
C LEU A 692 32.14 3.90 -26.29
N VAL A 693 31.31 4.30 -27.25
CA VAL A 693 30.35 3.39 -27.94
C VAL A 693 31.08 2.24 -28.64
N HIS A 694 32.32 2.46 -29.10
CA HIS A 694 33.14 1.41 -29.73
C HIS A 694 33.38 0.18 -28.82
N GLN A 695 33.42 0.34 -27.49
CA GLN A 695 33.65 -0.77 -26.55
C GLN A 695 32.48 -1.78 -26.51
N VAL A 696 31.29 -1.33 -26.90
CA VAL A 696 30.04 -2.09 -26.80
C VAL A 696 29.46 -2.47 -28.17
N GLN A 697 30.22 -2.24 -29.24
CA GLN A 697 29.89 -2.74 -30.58
C GLN A 697 30.04 -4.27 -30.62
N ALA A 698 29.19 -4.92 -31.44
CA ALA A 698 29.21 -6.39 -31.59
C ALA A 698 30.49 -6.88 -32.27
N GLU A 699 31.07 -6.03 -33.12
CA GLU A 699 32.33 -6.27 -33.83
C GLU A 699 33.21 -5.03 -33.66
N VAL A 700 34.53 -5.23 -33.54
CA VAL A 700 35.51 -4.17 -33.33
C VAL A 700 36.78 -4.51 -34.11
N GLU A 701 37.28 -3.56 -34.91
CA GLU A 701 38.48 -3.74 -35.75
C GLU A 701 39.78 -3.67 -34.92
N GLU A 702 39.86 -2.76 -33.95
CA GLU A 702 41.02 -2.58 -33.08
C GLU A 702 40.62 -2.60 -31.60
N LYS A 703 41.36 -3.39 -30.80
CA LYS A 703 41.19 -3.48 -29.35
C LYS A 703 42.42 -2.96 -28.62
N ARG A 704 42.20 -2.28 -27.52
CA ARG A 704 43.25 -2.00 -26.54
C ARG A 704 43.46 -3.21 -25.65
N ALA A 705 44.71 -3.61 -25.43
CA ALA A 705 45.06 -4.82 -24.70
C ALA A 705 44.71 -4.79 -23.21
N ASP A 706 44.51 -3.59 -22.65
CA ASP A 706 44.17 -3.31 -21.26
C ASP A 706 42.68 -3.04 -21.03
N GLN A 707 41.83 -3.29 -22.05
CA GLN A 707 40.39 -3.05 -21.97
C GLN A 707 39.59 -4.27 -22.39
N VAL A 708 38.41 -4.40 -21.79
CA VAL A 708 37.44 -5.43 -22.13
C VAL A 708 36.36 -4.86 -23.05
N TYR A 709 35.98 -5.63 -24.06
CA TYR A 709 34.99 -5.27 -25.08
C TYR A 709 33.81 -6.25 -25.06
N ARG A 710 32.64 -5.82 -25.53
CA ARG A 710 31.46 -6.71 -25.67
C ARG A 710 31.78 -8.00 -26.43
N VAL A 711 32.56 -7.90 -27.52
CA VAL A 711 32.97 -9.06 -28.33
C VAL A 711 33.79 -10.09 -27.53
N ASP A 712 34.49 -9.69 -26.46
CA ASP A 712 35.22 -10.64 -25.61
C ASP A 712 34.25 -11.55 -24.84
N PHE A 713 33.13 -11.00 -24.36
CA PHE A 713 32.07 -11.77 -23.73
C PHE A 713 31.37 -12.71 -24.72
N ILE A 714 31.08 -12.23 -25.93
CA ILE A 714 30.49 -13.07 -26.99
C ILE A 714 31.39 -14.26 -27.29
N ASN A 715 32.69 -14.01 -27.48
CA ASN A 715 33.67 -15.06 -27.77
C ASN A 715 33.84 -16.03 -26.59
N TYR A 716 33.90 -15.51 -25.36
CA TYR A 716 33.96 -16.31 -24.15
C TYR A 716 32.76 -17.25 -24.03
N LEU A 717 31.53 -16.75 -24.22
CA LEU A 717 30.32 -17.54 -24.14
C LEU A 717 30.28 -18.60 -25.25
N LYS A 718 30.51 -18.22 -26.52
CA LYS A 718 30.49 -19.14 -27.67
C LYS A 718 31.55 -20.26 -27.57
N THR A 719 32.73 -19.94 -27.04
CA THR A 719 33.84 -20.90 -26.96
C THR A 719 33.64 -21.92 -25.84
N ASN A 720 33.03 -21.51 -24.71
CA ASN A 720 32.98 -22.32 -23.50
C ASN A 720 31.58 -22.94 -23.23
N TYR A 721 30.52 -22.38 -23.82
CA TYR A 721 29.14 -22.81 -23.59
C TYR A 721 28.45 -23.06 -24.94
N THR A 722 27.75 -24.18 -25.03
CA THR A 722 26.98 -24.57 -26.21
C THR A 722 25.57 -23.98 -26.05
N TYR A 723 25.17 -23.13 -27.00
CA TYR A 723 23.79 -22.62 -27.08
C TYR A 723 22.83 -23.68 -27.62
#